data_AF-A0A1R3G6N8-F1
#
_entry.id   AF-A0A1R3G6N8-F1
#
_cell.length_a   1.000
_cell.length_b   1.000
_cell.length_c   1.000
_cell.angle_alpha   90.00
_cell.angle_beta   90.00
_cell.angle_gamma   90.00
#
_symmetry.space_group_name_H-M   'P 1'
#
loop_
_entity.id
_entity.type
_entity.pdbx_description
1 polymer ?
#
loop_
_entity_poly.entity_id
_entity_poly.type
_entity_poly.pdbx_seq_one_letter_code
_entity_poly.pdbx_strand_id
1 'polypeptide(L)'
;MEYYYSFLVLFAFLILHANAAADVPFDQNYKEEYGSDHIQYFENRTQVQLSLDNTTGSGFVSKVSYGSGFFQMRIKLPDKNSNGIITTFYLISNTSIHDEIDFEFLGGNVSYTLHTNIFSNGQGGKEQQFSFWLFVDETPIRVFKNNSNIGIDYPSQPMEVQGTIWNGDWAAHGKPVDWNSAPFKANYQGFGIDGCQAMSPNDEKCQSPDLAWNGEKFWDLDPNQRKAYEDVRSKYLNFFSFFHLELCCWVVELEVWEVERRGIMRNNPTLICVPIMADSIEKMAIDMAKAKASTADLVEIRLDSLKNFNPRQDLQALIRQSPLPTLFTYRPVWEGGQYDGDEKERQNVLRLAMELGADYIDVELKVADEFVESIYEKKPEKAKIIVSYHNNENTPSVEELGDIVARIQSTGADIVKIATTALDITDVARIFQITVHSYVPIIGLVMGERGLISRILCAKFGGFLTFGTLETGDVSAPGQPTIGDLLNLYNFRLLGPDTKVFGVIGKPIGQSKSPMLYNEAFRSSGFDGVYVHLLVDDLPRFLDTYSSPDFAGFSCTLPHKEAAVKCCDEVDPVAKSIGAVNCIIRRQSDGRLFGYNTDYLGAISAIEDGLRATCTTSTTAGSPLAGRLFVIIGAGGAGKAIAYGAKRKGARVVIANRTYARAKEVADIIEGDAMSLADLVNFRPEEGTILANTTSIGMLPNINETPLPKDSLKYYSLIFDAIYTPKMTRLLREAQECGVTIVTGVQMLIGQAYEQFERFTGLPAPKEQFLKTMSNY
;
A
#
# COMPACT_ATOMS: atom_id res chain seq x y z
N MET A 1 -0.19 54.24 18.04
CA MET A 1 1.17 54.65 17.64
C MET A 1 2.11 53.56 18.11
N GLU A 2 3.09 53.20 17.27
CA GLU A 2 4.36 52.53 17.62
C GLU A 2 4.25 51.44 18.73
N TYR A 3 4.05 50.17 18.41
CA TYR A 3 5.17 49.24 18.13
C TYR A 3 4.80 48.03 17.23
N TYR A 4 3.62 48.02 16.59
CA TYR A 4 3.10 46.85 15.85
C TYR A 4 3.29 46.87 14.33
N TYR A 5 3.99 47.87 13.76
CA TYR A 5 4.10 48.06 12.30
C TYR A 5 5.51 47.81 11.71
N SER A 6 6.53 47.50 12.52
CA SER A 6 7.91 47.32 12.04
C SER A 6 8.33 45.86 11.79
N PHE A 7 7.48 44.87 12.12
CA PHE A 7 7.79 43.44 11.88
C PHE A 7 7.19 42.88 10.58
N LEU A 8 6.28 43.60 9.93
CA LEU A 8 5.61 43.18 8.68
C LEU A 8 6.21 43.79 7.40
N VAL A 9 7.26 44.61 7.52
CA VAL A 9 7.97 45.23 6.38
C VAL A 9 9.34 44.58 6.11
N LEU A 10 9.84 43.76 7.05
CA LEU A 10 11.14 43.07 6.94
C LEU A 10 11.05 41.62 6.43
N PHE A 11 9.84 41.08 6.26
CA PHE A 11 9.61 39.75 5.66
C PHE A 11 9.12 39.79 4.20
N ALA A 12 8.99 41.00 3.62
CA ALA A 12 8.56 41.22 2.23
C ALA A 12 9.70 41.61 1.28
N PHE A 13 10.96 41.56 1.74
CA PHE A 13 12.15 41.99 0.99
C PHE A 13 13.29 40.96 0.94
N LEU A 14 13.01 39.70 1.31
CA LEU A 14 13.98 38.60 1.30
C LEU A 14 13.52 37.35 0.52
N ILE A 15 12.55 37.51 -0.38
CA ILE A 15 12.20 36.52 -1.43
C ILE A 15 12.26 37.23 -2.79
N LEU A 16 13.43 37.80 -3.10
CA LEU A 16 13.69 38.51 -4.37
C LEU A 16 15.19 38.51 -4.75
N HIS A 17 15.88 37.41 -4.46
CA HIS A 17 17.21 37.08 -4.99
C HIS A 17 17.34 35.58 -5.32
N ALA A 18 16.26 34.96 -5.77
CA ALA A 18 16.44 33.96 -6.82
C ALA A 18 16.90 34.76 -8.04
N ASN A 19 18.18 34.66 -8.38
CA ASN A 19 18.67 35.22 -9.64
C ASN A 19 17.95 34.46 -10.76
N ALA A 20 16.95 35.09 -11.36
CA ALA A 20 16.62 34.83 -12.74
C ALA A 20 17.84 35.27 -13.56
N ALA A 21 18.83 34.37 -13.66
CA ALA A 21 19.89 34.50 -14.64
C ALA A 21 19.19 34.63 -15.99
N ALA A 22 19.49 35.70 -16.74
CA ALA A 22 18.97 35.84 -18.08
C ALA A 22 19.42 34.61 -18.88
N ASP A 23 18.47 33.86 -19.47
CA ASP A 23 18.79 32.64 -20.19
C ASP A 23 19.90 32.90 -21.21
N VAL A 24 20.99 32.14 -21.08
CA VAL A 24 22.18 32.31 -21.91
C VAL A 24 21.84 31.85 -23.34
N PRO A 25 22.07 32.67 -24.37
CA PRO A 25 21.84 32.24 -25.76
C PRO A 25 22.77 31.09 -26.14
N PHE A 26 22.25 30.11 -26.87
CA PHE A 26 22.97 28.92 -27.34
C PHE A 26 24.36 29.23 -27.91
N ASP A 27 24.45 30.20 -28.83
CA ASP A 27 25.70 30.56 -29.51
C ASP A 27 26.78 31.14 -28.58
N GLN A 28 26.48 31.44 -27.32
CA GLN A 28 27.51 31.87 -26.38
C GLN A 28 28.48 30.72 -26.08
N ASN A 29 27.93 29.54 -25.75
CA ASN A 29 28.70 28.41 -25.23
C ASN A 29 28.72 27.19 -26.17
N TYR A 30 27.76 27.07 -27.09
CA TYR A 30 27.55 25.88 -27.93
C TYR A 30 27.61 26.19 -29.43
N LYS A 31 27.77 25.14 -30.24
CA LYS A 31 27.74 25.14 -31.71
C LYS A 31 26.98 23.90 -32.19
N GLU A 32 26.47 23.95 -33.41
CA GLU A 32 25.95 22.77 -34.12
C GLU A 32 27.08 21.75 -34.33
N GLU A 33 26.78 20.46 -34.18
CA GLU A 33 27.73 19.36 -34.44
C GLU A 33 27.32 18.58 -35.69
N TYR A 34 26.05 18.16 -35.79
CA TYR A 34 25.49 17.53 -36.99
C TYR A 34 23.98 17.78 -37.13
N GLY A 35 23.47 17.59 -38.35
CA GLY A 35 22.03 17.75 -38.65
C GLY A 35 21.56 19.21 -38.62
N SER A 36 22.35 20.15 -39.14
CA SER A 36 22.03 21.61 -39.13
C SER A 36 20.64 21.98 -39.69
N ASP A 37 20.12 21.21 -40.64
CA ASP A 37 18.78 21.37 -41.21
C ASP A 37 17.65 20.86 -40.29
N HIS A 38 18.01 20.07 -39.28
CA HIS A 38 17.16 19.51 -38.23
C HIS A 38 17.26 20.29 -36.89
N ILE A 39 18.00 21.40 -36.86
CA ILE A 39 18.13 22.28 -35.69
C ILE A 39 17.30 23.55 -35.89
N GLN A 40 16.44 23.87 -34.92
CA GLN A 40 15.61 25.10 -34.95
C GLN A 40 15.80 25.92 -33.68
N TYR A 41 15.90 27.24 -33.85
CA TYR A 41 16.16 28.20 -32.78
C TYR A 41 14.91 29.01 -32.44
N PHE A 42 14.60 29.14 -31.16
CA PHE A 42 13.47 29.90 -30.63
C PHE A 42 13.94 30.91 -29.58
N GLU A 43 13.06 31.87 -29.23
CA GLU A 43 13.24 32.79 -28.10
C GLU A 43 14.62 33.52 -28.06
N ASN A 44 15.01 34.20 -29.15
CA ASN A 44 16.34 34.82 -29.27
C ASN A 44 17.52 33.84 -29.06
N ARG A 45 17.31 32.56 -29.40
CA ARG A 45 18.26 31.43 -29.26
C ARG A 45 18.50 30.98 -27.81
N THR A 46 17.62 31.30 -26.87
CA THR A 46 17.62 30.67 -25.52
C THR A 46 16.98 29.29 -25.50
N GLN A 47 16.29 28.91 -26.58
CA GLN A 47 15.78 27.55 -26.81
C GLN A 47 16.26 27.00 -28.16
N VAL A 48 16.69 25.74 -28.15
CA VAL A 48 17.01 24.95 -29.34
C VAL A 48 16.10 23.73 -29.41
N GLN A 49 15.50 23.48 -30.57
CA GLN A 49 14.82 22.23 -30.88
C GLN A 49 15.69 21.40 -31.79
N LEU A 50 16.01 20.19 -31.34
CA LEU A 50 16.60 19.14 -32.15
C LEU A 50 15.47 18.27 -32.72
N SER A 51 15.60 17.84 -33.97
CA SER A 51 14.69 16.88 -34.57
C SER A 51 15.40 15.66 -35.17
N LEU A 52 14.62 14.60 -35.33
CA LEU A 52 15.01 13.33 -35.93
C LEU A 52 13.88 12.84 -36.85
N ASP A 53 14.23 12.49 -38.07
CA ASP A 53 13.38 11.78 -39.01
C ASP A 53 14.12 10.59 -39.65
N ASN A 54 13.55 9.99 -40.70
CA ASN A 54 14.12 8.81 -41.34
C ASN A 54 15.38 9.09 -42.19
N THR A 55 15.86 10.34 -42.24
CA THR A 55 17.08 10.73 -42.94
C THR A 55 18.25 10.93 -41.99
N THR A 56 18.06 11.69 -40.90
CA THR A 56 19.10 11.94 -39.89
C THR A 56 18.52 12.47 -38.58
N GLY A 57 19.34 12.43 -37.53
CA GLY A 57 19.10 13.13 -36.26
C GLY A 57 19.80 14.49 -36.24
N SER A 58 19.90 15.08 -35.05
CA SER A 58 20.66 16.32 -34.86
C SER A 58 21.33 16.40 -33.49
N GLY A 59 22.38 17.22 -33.40
CA GLY A 59 23.17 17.37 -32.19
C GLY A 59 23.95 18.67 -32.13
N PHE A 60 24.24 19.10 -30.90
CA PHE A 60 25.09 20.23 -30.58
C PHE A 60 26.18 19.85 -29.58
N VAL A 61 27.26 20.64 -29.55
CA VAL A 61 28.40 20.48 -28.64
C VAL A 61 28.87 21.83 -28.10
N SER A 62 29.50 21.84 -26.92
CA SER A 62 30.17 23.02 -26.39
C SER A 62 31.32 23.48 -27.30
N LYS A 63 31.62 24.79 -27.30
CA LYS A 63 32.70 25.36 -28.11
C LYS A 63 34.11 25.04 -27.60
N VAL A 64 34.21 24.60 -26.35
CA VAL A 64 35.44 24.26 -25.64
C VAL A 64 35.22 23.04 -24.76
N SER A 65 36.32 22.36 -24.41
CA SER A 65 36.35 21.28 -23.43
C SER A 65 36.62 21.82 -22.02
N TYR A 66 36.05 21.17 -21.02
CA TYR A 66 36.16 21.51 -19.60
C TYR A 66 36.89 20.40 -18.84
N GLY A 67 37.64 20.73 -17.79
CA GLY A 67 38.30 19.75 -16.90
C GLY A 67 37.58 19.53 -15.56
N SER A 68 36.67 20.42 -15.19
CA SER A 68 35.71 20.28 -14.09
C SER A 68 34.59 21.31 -14.28
N GLY A 69 33.46 21.14 -13.61
CA GLY A 69 32.38 22.11 -13.67
C GLY A 69 31.07 21.65 -13.03
N PHE A 70 30.15 22.60 -12.99
CA PHE A 70 28.73 22.39 -12.79
C PHE A 70 28.01 22.57 -14.13
N PHE A 71 27.34 21.52 -14.60
CA PHE A 71 26.69 21.48 -15.90
C PHE A 71 25.20 21.24 -15.72
N GLN A 72 24.39 22.18 -16.18
CA GLN A 72 22.93 22.07 -16.12
C GLN A 72 22.36 22.09 -17.53
N MET A 73 21.33 21.29 -17.77
CA MET A 73 20.55 21.34 -19.00
C MET A 73 19.09 21.09 -18.68
N ARG A 74 18.22 21.83 -19.37
CA ARG A 74 16.78 21.72 -19.20
C ARG A 74 16.17 21.19 -20.50
N ILE A 75 15.49 20.04 -20.45
CA ILE A 75 15.14 19.24 -21.63
C ILE A 75 13.63 18.99 -21.70
N LYS A 76 13.04 19.08 -22.90
CA LYS A 76 11.69 18.58 -23.19
C LYS A 76 11.76 17.47 -24.21
N LEU A 77 11.38 16.27 -23.81
CA LEU A 77 11.44 15.04 -24.60
C LEU A 77 10.33 14.99 -25.66
N PRO A 78 10.44 14.15 -26.72
CA PRO A 78 9.38 13.98 -27.71
C PRO A 78 8.02 13.58 -27.11
N ASP A 79 6.95 14.17 -27.65
CA ASP A 79 5.56 14.09 -27.17
C ASP A 79 4.71 12.98 -27.81
N LYS A 80 5.32 12.19 -28.69
CA LYS A 80 4.72 11.06 -29.41
C LYS A 80 5.33 9.73 -28.95
N ASN A 81 4.76 8.61 -29.40
CA ASN A 81 5.36 7.29 -29.28
C ASN A 81 6.79 7.30 -29.84
N SER A 82 7.79 7.22 -28.97
CA SER A 82 9.20 7.42 -29.29
C SER A 82 10.02 6.14 -29.13
N ASN A 83 9.40 4.96 -29.32
CA ASN A 83 10.12 3.68 -29.34
C ASN A 83 11.36 3.76 -30.25
N GLY A 84 12.52 3.33 -29.74
CA GLY A 84 13.79 3.33 -30.48
C GLY A 84 14.46 4.69 -30.63
N ILE A 85 13.84 5.78 -30.15
CA ILE A 85 14.40 7.13 -30.16
C ILE A 85 15.17 7.37 -28.85
N ILE A 86 16.32 8.00 -28.96
CA ILE A 86 17.22 8.32 -27.87
C ILE A 86 17.45 9.83 -27.89
N THR A 87 17.08 10.50 -26.80
CA THR A 87 17.39 11.92 -26.56
C THR A 87 18.46 11.99 -25.48
N THR A 88 19.53 12.74 -25.65
CA THR A 88 20.69 12.66 -24.74
C THR A 88 21.13 14.02 -24.19
N PHE A 89 21.78 13.96 -23.04
CA PHE A 89 22.69 15.00 -22.55
C PHE A 89 23.89 14.32 -21.92
N TYR A 90 25.09 14.58 -22.42
CA TYR A 90 26.29 13.86 -22.02
C TYR A 90 27.53 14.73 -22.10
N LEU A 91 28.58 14.29 -21.41
CA LEU A 91 29.91 14.88 -21.49
C LEU A 91 30.85 13.82 -22.03
N ILE A 92 31.63 14.13 -23.06
CA ILE A 92 32.56 13.18 -23.70
C ILE A 92 33.92 13.82 -23.99
N SER A 93 35.02 13.11 -23.76
CA SER A 93 36.37 13.57 -24.15
C SER A 93 36.68 13.18 -25.59
N ASN A 94 37.22 14.12 -26.37
CA ASN A 94 37.54 13.91 -27.79
C ASN A 94 38.90 13.19 -27.98
N THR A 95 38.98 11.93 -27.53
CA THR A 95 40.17 11.07 -27.64
C THR A 95 39.78 9.62 -28.00
N SER A 96 40.76 8.81 -28.41
CA SER A 96 40.53 7.40 -28.77
C SER A 96 40.27 6.46 -27.59
N ILE A 97 40.43 6.96 -26.36
CA ILE A 97 40.21 6.23 -25.10
C ILE A 97 39.42 7.21 -24.23
N HIS A 98 38.12 7.36 -24.50
CA HIS A 98 37.36 8.46 -23.95
C HIS A 98 37.01 8.27 -22.46
N ASP A 99 36.89 9.40 -21.76
CA ASP A 99 36.03 9.51 -20.58
C ASP A 99 34.67 10.04 -21.05
N GLU A 100 33.59 9.56 -20.44
CA GLU A 100 32.22 9.95 -20.80
C GLU A 100 31.27 9.87 -19.58
N ILE A 101 30.29 10.77 -19.52
CA ILE A 101 29.22 10.79 -18.51
C ILE A 101 27.88 10.93 -19.23
N ASP A 102 27.11 9.84 -19.28
CA ASP A 102 25.91 9.74 -20.10
C ASP A 102 24.61 9.91 -19.32
N PHE A 103 23.68 10.63 -19.94
CA PHE A 103 22.26 10.62 -19.64
C PHE A 103 21.47 10.46 -20.95
N GLU A 104 20.91 9.26 -21.15
CA GLU A 104 20.15 8.87 -22.33
C GLU A 104 18.69 8.62 -21.96
N PHE A 105 17.77 9.43 -22.49
CA PHE A 105 16.34 9.23 -22.36
C PHE A 105 15.86 8.30 -23.48
N LEU A 106 15.74 7.02 -23.15
CA LEU A 106 15.27 5.97 -24.05
C LEU A 106 13.75 6.08 -24.21
N GLY A 107 13.32 6.44 -25.41
CA GLY A 107 11.92 6.69 -25.74
C GLY A 107 11.07 5.43 -25.83
N GLY A 108 9.77 5.61 -25.60
CA GLY A 108 8.79 4.54 -25.56
C GLY A 108 7.39 5.03 -25.89
N ASN A 109 6.43 4.11 -25.99
CA ASN A 109 5.05 4.43 -26.36
C ASN A 109 4.32 5.35 -25.35
N VAL A 110 4.72 5.34 -24.07
CA VAL A 110 4.04 6.10 -23.00
C VAL A 110 5.00 6.68 -21.95
N SER A 111 6.28 6.29 -21.97
CA SER A 111 7.25 6.57 -20.90
C SER A 111 8.67 6.64 -21.45
N TYR A 112 9.58 7.25 -20.68
CA TYR A 112 11.02 7.23 -20.94
C TYR A 112 11.74 6.45 -19.83
N THR A 113 12.75 5.68 -20.21
CA THR A 113 13.75 5.16 -19.27
C THR A 113 14.97 6.04 -19.36
N LEU A 114 15.41 6.61 -18.24
CA LEU A 114 16.72 7.25 -18.17
C LEU A 114 17.77 6.16 -18.00
N HIS A 115 18.57 5.94 -19.02
CA HIS A 115 19.81 5.19 -18.94
C HIS A 115 20.96 6.15 -18.66
N THR A 116 21.89 5.74 -17.80
CA THR A 116 23.07 6.53 -17.47
C THR A 116 24.29 5.63 -17.41
N ASN A 117 25.40 6.05 -18.03
CA ASN A 117 26.68 5.34 -17.97
C ASN A 117 27.82 6.31 -17.63
N ILE A 118 28.96 5.77 -17.18
CA ILE A 118 30.20 6.52 -17.00
C ILE A 118 31.32 5.69 -17.62
N PHE A 119 32.01 6.26 -18.59
CA PHE A 119 33.26 5.72 -19.10
C PHE A 119 34.44 6.45 -18.45
N SER A 120 35.46 5.69 -18.11
CA SER A 120 36.74 6.21 -17.62
C SER A 120 37.86 5.40 -18.26
N ASN A 121 38.82 6.05 -18.89
CA ASN A 121 39.88 5.40 -19.69
C ASN A 121 39.30 4.40 -20.72
N GLY A 122 38.19 4.75 -21.38
CA GLY A 122 37.51 3.90 -22.37
C GLY A 122 36.83 2.65 -21.80
N GLN A 123 36.73 2.53 -20.46
CA GLN A 123 36.01 1.44 -19.79
C GLN A 123 34.70 1.98 -19.18
N GLY A 124 33.58 1.50 -19.72
CA GLY A 124 32.23 1.67 -19.18
C GLY A 124 31.91 0.60 -18.12
N GLY A 125 30.73 -0.02 -18.19
CA GLY A 125 30.33 -1.07 -17.25
C GLY A 125 29.77 -0.52 -15.93
N LYS A 126 29.39 0.77 -15.90
CA LYS A 126 28.89 1.50 -14.70
C LYS A 126 27.42 1.91 -14.88
N GLU A 127 26.68 1.14 -15.68
CA GLU A 127 25.33 1.45 -16.14
C GLU A 127 24.31 1.47 -14.99
N GLN A 128 23.40 2.45 -15.03
CA GLN A 128 22.22 2.52 -14.18
C GLN A 128 21.01 2.90 -15.02
N GLN A 129 19.90 2.18 -14.86
CA GLN A 129 18.63 2.49 -15.52
C GLN A 129 17.55 2.86 -14.51
N PHE A 130 16.83 3.93 -14.81
CA PHE A 130 15.75 4.46 -13.99
C PHE A 130 14.49 4.65 -14.85
N SER A 131 13.34 4.14 -14.40
CA SER A 131 12.06 4.40 -15.08
C SER A 131 11.31 5.54 -14.41
N PHE A 132 11.43 6.75 -14.98
CA PHE A 132 10.84 7.96 -14.44
C PHE A 132 9.50 8.32 -15.11
N TRP A 133 8.63 8.92 -14.31
CA TRP A 133 7.55 9.79 -14.77
C TRP A 133 7.73 11.10 -14.00
N LEU A 134 7.92 12.19 -14.74
CA LEU A 134 8.74 13.34 -14.34
C LEU A 134 8.21 14.15 -13.15
N PHE A 135 9.05 14.36 -12.14
CA PHE A 135 9.84 15.59 -11.91
C PHE A 135 11.09 15.18 -11.09
N VAL A 136 12.26 15.78 -11.34
CA VAL A 136 13.51 15.51 -10.59
C VAL A 136 14.21 16.84 -10.33
N ASP A 137 13.59 17.64 -9.49
CA ASP A 137 14.09 18.98 -9.16
C ASP A 137 14.91 18.87 -7.87
N GLU A 138 16.14 19.43 -7.87
CA GLU A 138 17.09 19.46 -6.74
C GLU A 138 17.45 18.09 -6.10
N THR A 139 17.03 16.97 -6.70
CA THR A 139 17.15 15.63 -6.10
C THR A 139 18.25 14.82 -6.80
N PRO A 140 19.32 14.39 -6.11
CA PRO A 140 20.36 13.57 -6.72
C PRO A 140 19.79 12.22 -7.19
N ILE A 141 20.04 11.87 -8.45
CA ILE A 141 19.69 10.56 -9.04
C ILE A 141 20.89 9.61 -9.14
N ARG A 142 22.08 10.17 -9.39
CA ARG A 142 23.33 9.44 -9.58
C ARG A 142 24.49 10.21 -8.97
N VAL A 143 25.43 9.46 -8.45
CA VAL A 143 26.57 9.95 -7.68
C VAL A 143 27.78 9.04 -7.97
N PHE A 144 28.96 9.63 -8.17
CA PHE A 144 30.19 8.88 -8.50
C PHE A 144 31.43 9.47 -7.80
N LYS A 145 32.13 8.71 -6.94
CA LYS A 145 33.37 9.18 -6.27
C LYS A 145 34.57 9.17 -7.22
N ASN A 146 35.38 10.22 -7.12
CA ASN A 146 36.81 10.10 -7.38
C ASN A 146 37.45 9.24 -6.29
N ASN A 147 37.50 7.93 -6.56
CA ASN A 147 38.10 6.90 -5.73
C ASN A 147 39.42 6.37 -6.33
N SER A 148 40.12 7.18 -7.12
CA SER A 148 41.38 6.74 -7.76
C SER A 148 42.50 6.48 -6.74
N ASN A 149 42.38 7.02 -5.52
CA ASN A 149 43.22 6.68 -4.37
C ASN A 149 43.11 5.20 -3.91
N ILE A 150 42.01 4.52 -4.22
CA ILE A 150 41.79 3.08 -3.96
C ILE A 150 41.74 2.26 -5.26
N GLY A 151 42.21 2.82 -6.38
CA GLY A 151 42.33 2.12 -7.66
C GLY A 151 41.03 2.04 -8.48
N ILE A 152 40.04 2.90 -8.22
CA ILE A 152 38.85 3.02 -9.07
C ILE A 152 39.05 4.16 -10.07
N ASP A 153 38.99 3.83 -11.37
CA ASP A 153 39.15 4.80 -12.45
C ASP A 153 38.03 5.85 -12.47
N TYR A 154 38.45 7.10 -12.66
CA TYR A 154 37.60 8.30 -12.62
C TYR A 154 37.87 9.21 -13.85
N PRO A 155 36.84 9.85 -14.45
CA PRO A 155 37.00 10.82 -15.53
C PRO A 155 38.00 11.94 -15.21
N SER A 156 39.08 12.01 -15.98
CA SER A 156 40.23 12.92 -15.77
C SER A 156 40.61 13.72 -17.02
N GLN A 157 40.07 13.34 -18.19
CA GLN A 157 40.26 14.03 -19.46
C GLN A 157 39.32 15.23 -19.60
N PRO A 158 39.70 16.26 -20.36
CA PRO A 158 38.78 17.34 -20.69
C PRO A 158 37.62 16.84 -21.55
N MET A 159 36.39 17.16 -21.16
CA MET A 159 35.17 16.74 -21.85
C MET A 159 34.42 17.92 -22.45
N GLU A 160 33.79 17.69 -23.61
CA GLU A 160 32.85 18.59 -24.26
C GLU A 160 31.42 18.19 -23.88
N VAL A 161 30.54 19.18 -23.71
CA VAL A 161 29.13 18.98 -23.33
C VAL A 161 28.29 18.85 -24.59
N GLN A 162 27.52 17.76 -24.72
CA GLN A 162 26.73 17.44 -25.91
C GLN A 162 25.26 17.20 -25.58
N GLY A 163 24.39 17.53 -26.53
CA GLY A 163 22.97 17.18 -26.51
C GLY A 163 22.54 16.74 -27.90
N THR A 164 21.90 15.57 -28.01
CA THR A 164 21.57 14.95 -29.30
C THR A 164 20.19 14.30 -29.32
N ILE A 165 19.70 14.03 -30.53
CA ILE A 165 18.57 13.12 -30.77
C ILE A 165 18.93 12.18 -31.92
N TRP A 166 18.80 10.87 -31.68
CA TRP A 166 19.16 9.80 -32.62
C TRP A 166 18.32 8.53 -32.37
N ASN A 167 18.50 7.49 -33.17
CA ASN A 167 17.80 6.21 -33.00
C ASN A 167 18.78 5.03 -32.84
N GLY A 168 18.43 4.10 -31.96
CA GLY A 168 19.22 2.88 -31.73
C GLY A 168 18.34 1.64 -31.72
N ASP A 169 18.71 0.62 -32.50
CA ASP A 169 17.96 -0.64 -32.63
C ASP A 169 17.88 -1.44 -31.32
N TRP A 170 18.68 -1.08 -30.31
CA TRP A 170 18.67 -1.66 -28.97
C TRP A 170 17.74 -0.93 -27.99
N ALA A 171 17.36 0.32 -28.28
CA ALA A 171 16.50 1.12 -27.41
C ALA A 171 15.06 0.56 -27.38
N ALA A 172 14.27 0.96 -26.38
CA ALA A 172 12.90 0.49 -26.16
C ALA A 172 12.74 -1.05 -26.14
N HIS A 173 13.76 -1.78 -25.67
CA HIS A 173 13.84 -3.25 -25.68
C HIS A 173 13.77 -3.87 -27.09
N GLY A 174 14.43 -3.25 -28.07
CA GLY A 174 14.50 -3.75 -29.44
C GLY A 174 13.23 -3.52 -30.28
N LYS A 175 12.36 -2.60 -29.86
CA LYS A 175 11.15 -2.23 -30.62
C LYS A 175 11.53 -1.28 -31.76
N PRO A 176 11.09 -1.55 -33.01
CA PRO A 176 11.42 -0.70 -34.14
C PRO A 176 10.78 0.69 -34.02
N VAL A 177 11.45 1.68 -34.60
CA VAL A 177 10.99 3.07 -34.67
C VAL A 177 9.73 3.17 -35.54
N ASP A 178 8.68 3.81 -35.02
CA ASP A 178 7.51 4.19 -35.82
C ASP A 178 7.77 5.50 -36.57
N TRP A 179 8.35 5.40 -37.76
CA TRP A 179 8.64 6.57 -38.60
C TRP A 179 7.39 7.35 -39.05
N ASN A 180 6.17 6.82 -38.89
CA ASN A 180 4.93 7.60 -39.13
C ASN A 180 4.73 8.69 -38.06
N SER A 181 5.34 8.52 -36.88
CA SER A 181 5.35 9.52 -35.81
C SER A 181 6.42 10.62 -36.02
N ALA A 182 7.30 10.49 -37.02
CA ALA A 182 8.32 11.50 -37.33
C ALA A 182 7.72 12.84 -37.84
N PRO A 183 8.46 13.97 -37.76
CA PRO A 183 9.70 14.12 -37.01
C PRO A 183 9.46 14.04 -35.51
N PHE A 184 10.39 13.40 -34.81
CA PHE A 184 10.53 13.47 -33.36
C PHE A 184 11.27 14.76 -33.01
N LYS A 185 10.92 15.39 -31.89
CA LYS A 185 11.39 16.73 -31.51
C LYS A 185 11.74 16.77 -30.03
N ALA A 186 12.98 17.09 -29.71
CA ALA A 186 13.42 17.39 -28.34
C ALA A 186 13.78 18.87 -28.25
N ASN A 187 13.48 19.54 -27.12
CA ASN A 187 13.83 20.93 -26.91
C ASN A 187 14.82 21.06 -25.73
N TYR A 188 15.72 22.02 -25.82
CA TYR A 188 16.78 22.29 -24.86
C TYR A 188 16.78 23.79 -24.52
N GLN A 189 16.96 24.14 -23.24
CA GLN A 189 17.22 25.50 -22.76
C GLN A 189 18.22 25.44 -21.59
N GLY A 190 18.67 26.61 -21.11
CA GLY A 190 19.62 26.71 -20.00
C GLY A 190 21.08 26.54 -20.45
N PHE A 191 21.48 27.17 -21.56
CA PHE A 191 22.82 27.04 -22.14
C PHE A 191 23.96 27.73 -21.35
N GLY A 192 23.78 27.96 -20.05
CA GLY A 192 24.84 28.39 -19.14
C GLY A 192 25.83 27.25 -18.87
N ILE A 193 27.11 27.58 -18.65
CA ILE A 193 28.11 26.60 -18.22
C ILE A 193 28.99 27.26 -17.15
N ASP A 194 28.96 26.69 -15.95
CA ASP A 194 29.86 27.04 -14.85
C ASP A 194 31.00 26.00 -14.81
N GLY A 195 31.94 26.11 -15.75
CA GLY A 195 32.99 25.12 -15.98
C GLY A 195 34.38 25.72 -16.14
N CYS A 196 35.39 24.97 -15.69
CA CYS A 196 36.80 25.31 -15.91
C CYS A 196 37.30 24.72 -17.23
N GLN A 197 37.58 25.58 -18.22
CA GLN A 197 38.16 25.17 -19.49
C GLN A 197 39.56 24.55 -19.29
N ALA A 198 39.79 23.37 -19.88
CA ALA A 198 41.07 22.66 -19.83
C ALA A 198 41.47 22.17 -21.24
N MET A 199 42.77 22.15 -21.52
CA MET A 199 43.34 21.63 -22.79
C MET A 199 44.13 20.34 -22.62
N SER A 200 44.32 19.88 -21.37
CA SER A 200 45.04 18.65 -21.03
C SER A 200 44.37 17.98 -19.82
N PRO A 201 44.47 16.64 -19.68
CA PRO A 201 44.02 15.94 -18.49
C PRO A 201 44.70 16.47 -17.23
N ASN A 202 43.97 16.44 -16.10
CA ASN A 202 44.47 16.88 -14.78
C ASN A 202 45.05 18.31 -14.73
N ASP A 203 44.42 19.28 -15.40
CA ASP A 203 44.77 20.70 -15.27
C ASP A 203 44.56 21.17 -13.80
N GLU A 204 45.66 21.47 -13.09
CA GLU A 204 45.66 21.89 -11.68
C GLU A 204 44.74 23.10 -11.42
N LYS A 205 44.57 23.98 -12.41
CA LYS A 205 43.66 25.14 -12.31
C LYS A 205 42.20 24.69 -12.10
N CYS A 206 41.79 23.60 -12.76
CA CYS A 206 40.44 23.06 -12.65
C CYS A 206 40.22 22.21 -11.39
N GLN A 207 41.28 21.93 -10.65
CA GLN A 207 41.26 21.31 -9.32
C GLN A 207 41.34 22.36 -8.18
N SER A 208 41.39 23.66 -8.50
CA SER A 208 41.49 24.71 -7.48
C SER A 208 40.27 24.71 -6.53
N PRO A 209 40.47 24.80 -5.21
CA PRO A 209 39.38 24.92 -4.23
C PRO A 209 38.64 26.27 -4.30
N ASP A 210 39.17 27.26 -5.04
CA ASP A 210 38.50 28.54 -5.29
C ASP A 210 37.30 28.40 -6.25
N LEU A 211 37.22 27.30 -7.00
CA LEU A 211 36.07 26.97 -7.85
C LEU A 211 34.93 26.43 -6.98
N ALA A 212 33.75 27.04 -7.07
CA ALA A 212 32.65 26.78 -6.14
C ALA A 212 32.25 25.29 -6.05
N TRP A 213 32.29 24.57 -7.18
CA TRP A 213 31.98 23.13 -7.30
C TRP A 213 33.06 22.20 -6.70
N ASN A 214 34.28 22.70 -6.48
CA ASN A 214 35.36 21.95 -5.83
C ASN A 214 35.35 22.10 -4.29
N GLY A 215 34.43 22.88 -3.71
CA GLY A 215 34.33 23.06 -2.26
C GLY A 215 33.69 21.87 -1.54
N GLU A 216 34.04 21.67 -0.26
CA GLU A 216 33.63 20.52 0.59
C GLU A 216 32.12 20.20 0.55
N LYS A 217 31.26 21.21 0.38
CA LYS A 217 29.80 21.04 0.30
C LYS A 217 29.30 20.22 -0.91
N PHE A 218 30.17 19.95 -1.89
CA PHE A 218 29.89 19.12 -3.06
C PHE A 218 30.68 17.80 -3.05
N TRP A 219 31.40 17.50 -1.97
CA TRP A 219 32.19 16.27 -1.85
C TRP A 219 31.38 15.07 -1.37
N ASP A 220 30.30 15.31 -0.62
CA ASP A 220 29.37 14.30 -0.11
C ASP A 220 27.94 14.87 -0.12
N LEU A 221 26.94 13.98 -0.21
CA LEU A 221 25.53 14.37 -0.02
C LEU A 221 25.24 14.66 1.46
N ASP A 222 24.53 15.75 1.73
CA ASP A 222 23.99 16.04 3.06
C ASP A 222 22.93 15.00 3.48
N PRO A 223 22.54 14.91 4.78
CA PRO A 223 21.61 13.88 5.24
C PRO A 223 20.22 13.89 4.56
N ASN A 224 19.72 15.05 4.13
CA ASN A 224 18.46 15.16 3.41
C ASN A 224 18.64 14.76 1.94
N GLN A 225 19.70 15.24 1.28
CA GLN A 225 20.05 14.85 -0.08
C GLN A 225 20.32 13.35 -0.21
N ARG A 226 21.02 12.77 0.76
CA ARG A 226 21.30 11.33 0.85
C ARG A 226 20.03 10.53 1.01
N LYS A 227 19.13 10.96 1.91
CA LYS A 227 17.81 10.34 2.06
C LYS A 227 17.00 10.43 0.77
N ALA A 228 16.97 11.60 0.10
CA ALA A 228 16.26 11.77 -1.16
C ALA A 228 16.84 10.90 -2.29
N TYR A 229 18.17 10.77 -2.36
CA TYR A 229 18.89 9.86 -3.25
C TYR A 229 18.56 8.39 -2.98
N GLU A 230 18.54 7.95 -1.72
CA GLU A 230 18.13 6.61 -1.29
C GLU A 230 16.63 6.34 -1.60
N ASP A 231 15.76 7.32 -1.32
CA ASP A 231 14.32 7.27 -1.61
C ASP A 231 14.03 7.19 -3.11
N VAL A 232 14.82 7.88 -3.96
CA VAL A 232 14.72 7.81 -5.42
C VAL A 232 15.23 6.48 -5.94
N ARG A 233 16.40 6.04 -5.48
CA ARG A 233 16.99 4.76 -5.94
C ARG A 233 16.10 3.58 -5.57
N SER A 234 15.59 3.52 -4.35
CA SER A 234 14.71 2.45 -3.90
C SER A 234 13.34 2.39 -4.60
N LYS A 235 12.93 3.47 -5.29
CA LYS A 235 11.66 3.55 -6.04
C LYS A 235 11.80 3.40 -7.55
N TYR A 236 12.93 3.83 -8.12
CA TYR A 236 13.05 4.03 -9.58
C TYR A 236 14.23 3.30 -10.23
N LEU A 237 15.24 2.83 -9.49
CA LEU A 237 16.41 2.13 -10.04
C LEU A 237 16.05 0.68 -10.40
N ASN A 238 16.05 0.36 -11.69
CA ASN A 238 15.64 -0.94 -12.21
C ASN A 238 16.79 -1.81 -12.72
N PHE A 239 17.98 -1.23 -12.92
CA PHE A 239 19.19 -1.95 -13.28
C PHE A 239 20.43 -1.26 -12.70
N PHE A 240 21.39 -2.04 -12.21
CA PHE A 240 22.64 -1.57 -11.63
C PHE A 240 23.75 -2.60 -11.85
N SER A 241 24.83 -2.21 -12.54
CA SER A 241 26.07 -2.99 -12.53
C SER A 241 26.83 -2.72 -11.21
N PHE A 242 27.46 -3.77 -10.66
CA PHE A 242 28.11 -3.73 -9.35
C PHE A 242 29.22 -2.67 -9.27
N PHE A 243 29.01 -1.58 -8.52
CA PHE A 243 29.99 -0.90 -7.63
C PHE A 243 29.32 0.24 -6.85
N HIS A 244 29.14 0.09 -5.52
CA HIS A 244 28.78 1.19 -4.62
C HIS A 244 30.01 2.07 -4.34
N LEU A 245 29.85 3.42 -4.21
CA LEU A 245 30.64 4.43 -3.43
C LEU A 245 30.38 5.90 -3.95
N GLU A 246 30.38 6.94 -3.09
CA GLU A 246 29.59 8.21 -3.23
C GLU A 246 30.29 9.62 -3.50
N LEU A 247 30.30 10.26 -4.70
CA LEU A 247 30.69 11.69 -5.04
C LEU A 247 32.17 12.21 -5.01
N CYS A 248 32.70 12.76 -6.13
CA CYS A 248 33.58 13.97 -6.19
C CYS A 248 34.05 14.36 -7.62
N CYS A 249 33.93 15.65 -8.00
CA CYS A 249 34.56 16.43 -9.10
C CYS A 249 33.82 16.72 -10.44
N TRP A 250 32.78 15.97 -10.82
CA TRP A 250 31.88 16.33 -11.95
C TRP A 250 30.45 16.41 -11.43
N VAL A 251 29.81 17.59 -11.53
CA VAL A 251 28.44 17.81 -11.06
C VAL A 251 27.54 18.12 -12.26
N VAL A 252 26.51 17.29 -12.45
CA VAL A 252 25.56 17.38 -13.56
C VAL A 252 24.15 17.43 -13.00
N GLU A 253 23.37 18.44 -13.41
CA GLU A 253 21.98 18.65 -13.03
C GLU A 253 21.07 18.66 -14.26
N LEU A 254 19.90 18.02 -14.15
CA LEU A 254 18.98 17.80 -15.26
C LEU A 254 17.55 18.13 -14.83
N GLU A 255 16.97 19.14 -15.47
CA GLU A 255 15.57 19.53 -15.29
C GLU A 255 14.76 19.08 -16.53
N VAL A 256 13.57 18.53 -16.34
CA VAL A 256 12.72 18.09 -17.46
C VAL A 256 11.30 18.64 -17.29
N TRP A 257 11.00 19.76 -17.95
CA TRP A 257 9.70 20.42 -17.82
C TRP A 257 8.62 19.80 -18.72
N GLU A 258 7.39 19.82 -18.22
CA GLU A 258 6.15 19.74 -18.99
C GLU A 258 6.03 18.59 -20.01
N VAL A 259 5.98 17.35 -19.51
CA VAL A 259 5.10 16.36 -20.15
C VAL A 259 3.67 16.67 -19.71
N GLU A 260 2.76 16.91 -20.67
CA GLU A 260 1.33 17.09 -20.37
C GLU A 260 0.86 15.93 -19.48
N ARG A 261 0.23 16.25 -18.34
CA ARG A 261 -0.51 15.25 -17.56
C ARG A 261 -1.76 14.81 -18.32
N ARG A 262 -1.59 14.03 -19.38
CA ARG A 262 -2.47 12.88 -19.61
C ARG A 262 -2.18 11.89 -18.50
N GLY A 263 -2.69 12.21 -17.32
CA GLY A 263 -2.81 11.24 -16.26
C GLY A 263 -3.59 10.07 -16.84
N ILE A 264 -2.93 8.93 -17.00
CA ILE A 264 -3.62 7.66 -16.91
C ILE A 264 -4.04 7.55 -15.44
N MET A 265 -5.07 8.32 -15.08
CA MET A 265 -5.98 7.86 -14.04
C MET A 265 -6.37 6.47 -14.49
N ARG A 266 -6.05 5.45 -13.69
CA ARG A 266 -6.71 4.16 -13.77
C ARG A 266 -8.15 4.37 -13.29
N ASN A 267 -8.94 5.05 -14.14
CA ASN A 267 -10.35 5.39 -13.95
C ASN A 267 -11.26 4.16 -14.02
N ASN A 268 -10.68 2.98 -14.30
CA ASN A 268 -11.38 1.72 -14.23
C ASN A 268 -11.31 1.23 -12.78
N PRO A 269 -12.45 1.14 -12.05
CA PRO A 269 -12.46 0.57 -10.72
C PRO A 269 -12.02 -0.90 -10.77
N THR A 270 -11.36 -1.36 -9.71
CA THR A 270 -10.92 -2.75 -9.57
C THR A 270 -12.10 -3.70 -9.75
N LEU A 271 -11.88 -4.72 -10.59
CA LEU A 271 -12.92 -5.67 -10.94
C LEU A 271 -13.12 -6.72 -9.83
N ILE A 272 -14.36 -7.14 -9.59
CA ILE A 272 -14.68 -8.29 -8.76
C ILE A 272 -14.95 -9.50 -9.66
N CYS A 273 -14.07 -10.49 -9.57
CA CYS A 273 -14.21 -11.77 -10.24
C CYS A 273 -14.78 -12.83 -9.28
N VAL A 274 -15.69 -13.66 -9.77
CA VAL A 274 -16.23 -14.79 -9.02
C VAL A 274 -15.63 -16.10 -9.54
N PRO A 275 -14.92 -16.90 -8.72
CA PRO A 275 -14.51 -18.25 -9.08
C PRO A 275 -15.71 -19.19 -9.26
N ILE A 276 -15.75 -19.91 -10.37
CA ILE A 276 -16.77 -20.90 -10.73
C ILE A 276 -16.08 -22.26 -10.76
N MET A 277 -16.38 -23.09 -9.75
CA MET A 277 -15.67 -24.34 -9.45
C MET A 277 -16.60 -25.57 -9.40
N ALA A 278 -17.81 -25.47 -9.96
CA ALA A 278 -18.73 -26.58 -9.96
C ALA A 278 -18.23 -27.75 -10.82
N ASP A 279 -18.67 -28.98 -10.52
CA ASP A 279 -18.16 -30.21 -11.15
C ASP A 279 -18.87 -30.60 -12.47
N SER A 280 -19.83 -29.79 -12.94
CA SER A 280 -20.50 -29.94 -14.24
C SER A 280 -20.87 -28.59 -14.87
N ILE A 281 -21.03 -28.59 -16.21
CA ILE A 281 -21.32 -27.41 -17.02
C ILE A 281 -22.65 -26.74 -16.64
N GLU A 282 -23.68 -27.53 -16.32
CA GLU A 282 -25.00 -27.04 -15.93
C GLU A 282 -24.94 -26.27 -14.61
N LYS A 283 -24.15 -26.77 -13.65
CA LYS A 283 -23.94 -26.09 -12.37
C LYS A 283 -23.09 -24.84 -12.55
N MET A 284 -22.02 -24.91 -13.35
CA MET A 284 -21.23 -23.72 -13.70
C MET A 284 -22.10 -22.61 -14.31
N ALA A 285 -23.04 -22.96 -15.21
CA ALA A 285 -23.98 -22.00 -15.79
C ALA A 285 -24.92 -21.36 -14.74
N ILE A 286 -25.41 -22.15 -13.77
CA ILE A 286 -26.20 -21.64 -12.63
C ILE A 286 -25.36 -20.67 -11.79
N ASP A 287 -24.12 -21.02 -11.47
CA ASP A 287 -23.26 -20.20 -10.62
C ASP A 287 -22.77 -18.92 -11.34
N MET A 288 -22.57 -18.95 -12.66
CA MET A 288 -22.36 -17.75 -13.47
C MET A 288 -23.58 -16.81 -13.45
N ALA A 289 -24.80 -17.36 -13.46
CA ALA A 289 -26.03 -16.57 -13.30
C ALA A 289 -26.17 -15.98 -11.88
N LYS A 290 -25.81 -16.72 -10.83
CA LYS A 290 -25.70 -16.19 -9.46
C LYS A 290 -24.69 -15.04 -9.39
N ALA A 291 -23.50 -15.21 -9.99
CA ALA A 291 -22.45 -14.18 -10.01
C ALA A 291 -22.95 -12.86 -10.63
N LYS A 292 -23.72 -12.95 -11.74
CA LYS A 292 -24.37 -11.78 -12.35
C LYS A 292 -25.40 -11.14 -11.42
N ALA A 293 -26.24 -11.93 -10.77
CA ALA A 293 -27.23 -11.44 -9.80
C ALA A 293 -26.56 -10.76 -8.59
N SER A 294 -25.37 -11.22 -8.19
CA SER A 294 -24.52 -10.64 -7.15
C SER A 294 -23.68 -9.44 -7.63
N THR A 295 -23.86 -8.95 -8.87
CA THR A 295 -23.13 -7.80 -9.45
C THR A 295 -21.61 -7.97 -9.57
N ALA A 296 -21.16 -9.21 -9.84
CA ALA A 296 -19.79 -9.48 -10.27
C ALA A 296 -19.50 -8.84 -11.64
N ASP A 297 -18.24 -8.48 -11.88
CA ASP A 297 -17.82 -7.89 -13.16
C ASP A 297 -17.44 -8.96 -14.18
N LEU A 298 -16.96 -10.12 -13.72
CA LEU A 298 -16.54 -11.27 -14.53
C LEU A 298 -16.52 -12.57 -13.71
N VAL A 299 -16.35 -13.70 -14.38
CA VAL A 299 -16.27 -15.04 -13.78
C VAL A 299 -14.97 -15.76 -14.16
N GLU A 300 -14.30 -16.38 -13.17
CA GLU A 300 -13.15 -17.28 -13.39
C GLU A 300 -13.68 -18.71 -13.47
N ILE A 301 -13.74 -19.26 -14.68
CA ILE A 301 -14.13 -20.63 -14.95
C ILE A 301 -12.91 -21.53 -14.70
N ARG A 302 -12.95 -22.28 -13.60
CA ARG A 302 -11.91 -23.26 -13.24
C ARG A 302 -12.16 -24.58 -13.94
N LEU A 303 -11.63 -24.72 -15.15
CA LEU A 303 -11.78 -25.94 -15.96
C LEU A 303 -11.22 -27.18 -15.24
N ASP A 304 -10.27 -27.00 -14.32
CA ASP A 304 -9.68 -28.08 -13.53
C ASP A 304 -10.63 -28.68 -12.49
N SER A 305 -11.77 -28.05 -12.16
CA SER A 305 -12.78 -28.63 -11.26
C SER A 305 -13.81 -29.54 -11.95
N LEU A 306 -13.80 -29.62 -13.29
CA LEU A 306 -14.76 -30.42 -14.05
C LEU A 306 -14.38 -31.91 -14.04
N LYS A 307 -15.33 -32.77 -13.64
CA LYS A 307 -15.11 -34.23 -13.60
C LYS A 307 -15.16 -34.89 -14.98
N ASN A 308 -15.97 -34.34 -15.88
CA ASN A 308 -16.07 -34.75 -17.27
C ASN A 308 -15.99 -33.48 -18.11
N PHE A 309 -15.12 -33.46 -19.11
CA PHE A 309 -14.87 -32.28 -19.93
C PHE A 309 -14.60 -32.67 -21.38
N ASN A 310 -15.43 -32.18 -22.30
CA ASN A 310 -15.28 -32.27 -23.75
C ASN A 310 -14.94 -30.87 -24.28
N PRO A 311 -13.66 -30.53 -24.50
CA PRO A 311 -13.20 -29.15 -24.61
C PRO A 311 -14.00 -28.29 -25.60
N ARG A 312 -14.21 -28.74 -26.84
CA ARG A 312 -14.87 -27.91 -27.86
C ARG A 312 -16.35 -27.68 -27.55
N GLN A 313 -17.06 -28.70 -27.09
CA GLN A 313 -18.49 -28.61 -26.79
C GLN A 313 -18.73 -27.77 -25.53
N ASP A 314 -17.94 -28.01 -24.49
CA ASP A 314 -18.16 -27.44 -23.16
C ASP A 314 -17.70 -25.98 -23.09
N LEU A 315 -16.57 -25.62 -23.72
CA LEU A 315 -16.15 -24.22 -23.86
C LEU A 315 -17.18 -23.41 -24.64
N GLN A 316 -17.72 -23.94 -25.74
CA GLN A 316 -18.81 -23.29 -26.49
C GLN A 316 -20.06 -23.11 -25.63
N ALA A 317 -20.41 -24.12 -24.83
CA ALA A 317 -21.56 -24.06 -23.94
C ALA A 317 -21.38 -23.02 -22.83
N LEU A 318 -20.19 -22.95 -22.21
CA LEU A 318 -19.86 -22.01 -21.14
C LEU A 318 -19.82 -20.56 -21.64
N ILE A 319 -19.09 -20.28 -22.72
CA ILE A 319 -19.01 -18.93 -23.32
C ILE A 319 -20.40 -18.43 -23.74
N ARG A 320 -21.22 -19.28 -24.36
CA ARG A 320 -22.57 -18.92 -24.80
C ARG A 320 -23.56 -18.69 -23.66
N GLN A 321 -23.40 -19.41 -22.54
CA GLN A 321 -24.31 -19.30 -21.39
C GLN A 321 -23.89 -18.22 -20.39
N SER A 322 -22.63 -17.77 -20.41
CA SER A 322 -22.16 -16.77 -19.47
C SER A 322 -22.86 -15.40 -19.67
N PRO A 323 -23.49 -14.82 -18.63
CA PRO A 323 -24.03 -13.45 -18.65
C PRO A 323 -22.97 -12.38 -18.31
N LEU A 324 -21.70 -12.78 -18.21
CA LEU A 324 -20.55 -11.98 -17.81
C LEU A 324 -19.32 -12.28 -18.68
N PRO A 325 -18.36 -11.35 -18.77
CA PRO A 325 -17.03 -11.65 -19.28
C PRO A 325 -16.42 -12.88 -18.62
N THR A 326 -15.72 -13.68 -19.41
CA THR A 326 -15.20 -15.01 -19.04
C THR A 326 -13.69 -15.00 -18.93
N LEU A 327 -13.18 -15.42 -17.77
CA LEU A 327 -11.78 -15.75 -17.54
C LEU A 327 -11.67 -17.28 -17.48
N PHE A 328 -10.97 -17.91 -18.42
CA PHE A 328 -10.71 -19.35 -18.36
C PHE A 328 -9.36 -19.63 -17.71
N THR A 329 -9.39 -20.52 -16.71
CA THR A 329 -8.21 -21.00 -15.98
C THR A 329 -8.25 -22.53 -15.98
N TYR A 330 -7.18 -23.19 -16.42
CA TYR A 330 -7.05 -24.65 -16.36
C TYR A 330 -5.83 -25.01 -15.52
N ARG A 331 -5.94 -24.81 -14.20
CA ARG A 331 -4.79 -24.80 -13.30
C ARG A 331 -4.22 -26.22 -13.11
N PRO A 332 -2.92 -26.45 -13.36
CA PRO A 332 -2.29 -27.75 -13.17
C PRO A 332 -1.94 -28.00 -11.70
N VAL A 333 -1.79 -29.28 -11.31
CA VAL A 333 -1.44 -29.69 -9.94
C VAL A 333 -0.12 -29.09 -9.45
N TRP A 334 0.85 -28.84 -10.34
CA TRP A 334 2.13 -28.24 -9.99
C TRP A 334 2.04 -26.74 -9.65
N GLU A 335 0.91 -26.08 -9.96
CA GLU A 335 0.59 -24.70 -9.58
C GLU A 335 -0.64 -24.66 -8.62
N GLY A 336 -0.91 -25.75 -7.90
CA GLY A 336 -2.00 -25.83 -6.91
C GLY A 336 -3.42 -26.01 -7.47
N GLY A 337 -3.55 -26.37 -8.75
CA GLY A 337 -4.82 -26.75 -9.36
C GLY A 337 -5.14 -28.25 -9.26
N GLN A 338 -6.10 -28.70 -10.05
CA GLN A 338 -6.54 -30.11 -10.08
C GLN A 338 -6.18 -30.86 -11.37
N TYR A 339 -5.66 -30.19 -12.41
CA TYR A 339 -5.30 -30.86 -13.67
C TYR A 339 -3.94 -31.57 -13.61
N ASP A 340 -3.91 -32.88 -13.90
CA ASP A 340 -2.74 -33.76 -13.85
C ASP A 340 -2.38 -34.40 -15.21
N GLY A 341 -3.05 -33.99 -16.30
CA GLY A 341 -2.86 -34.52 -17.65
C GLY A 341 -1.70 -33.90 -18.45
N ASP A 342 -1.72 -34.09 -19.76
CA ASP A 342 -0.68 -33.60 -20.68
C ASP A 342 -0.69 -32.07 -20.83
N GLU A 343 0.48 -31.46 -20.65
CA GLU A 343 0.63 -29.99 -20.68
C GLU A 343 0.29 -29.39 -22.05
N LYS A 344 0.56 -30.09 -23.15
CA LYS A 344 0.24 -29.61 -24.49
C LYS A 344 -1.26 -29.68 -24.76
N GLU A 345 -1.94 -30.73 -24.29
CA GLU A 345 -3.40 -30.81 -24.29
C GLU A 345 -4.02 -29.68 -23.46
N ARG A 346 -3.51 -29.42 -22.25
CA ARG A 346 -3.93 -28.29 -21.39
C ARG A 346 -3.85 -26.95 -22.10
N GLN A 347 -2.71 -26.65 -22.74
CA GLN A 347 -2.54 -25.42 -23.52
C GLN A 347 -3.42 -25.40 -24.79
N ASN A 348 -3.67 -26.54 -25.44
CA ASN A 348 -4.62 -26.62 -26.55
C ASN A 348 -6.04 -26.21 -26.13
N VAL A 349 -6.48 -26.59 -24.91
CA VAL A 349 -7.77 -26.16 -24.35
C VAL A 349 -7.84 -24.65 -24.15
N LEU A 350 -6.79 -24.04 -23.58
CA LEU A 350 -6.75 -22.59 -23.35
C LEU A 350 -6.72 -21.80 -24.67
N ARG A 351 -5.96 -22.25 -25.68
CA ARG A 351 -6.01 -21.69 -27.04
C ARG A 351 -7.39 -21.84 -27.67
N LEU A 352 -8.05 -22.98 -27.50
CA LEU A 352 -9.41 -23.20 -28.00
C LEU A 352 -10.44 -22.30 -27.30
N ALA A 353 -10.32 -22.04 -26.00
CA ALA A 353 -11.20 -21.11 -25.29
C ALA A 353 -11.08 -19.68 -25.86
N MET A 354 -9.85 -19.27 -26.19
CA MET A 354 -9.56 -18.00 -26.85
C MET A 354 -10.15 -17.93 -28.27
N GLU A 355 -9.95 -18.96 -29.10
CA GLU A 355 -10.56 -19.08 -30.45
C GLU A 355 -12.09 -19.00 -30.41
N LEU A 356 -12.72 -19.51 -29.34
CA LEU A 356 -14.17 -19.54 -29.15
C LEU A 356 -14.74 -18.25 -28.55
N GLY A 357 -13.91 -17.25 -28.23
CA GLY A 357 -14.33 -15.90 -27.86
C GLY A 357 -14.26 -15.55 -26.37
N ALA A 358 -13.47 -16.29 -25.57
CA ALA A 358 -13.15 -15.93 -24.20
C ALA A 358 -12.62 -14.48 -24.08
N ASP A 359 -12.91 -13.82 -22.95
CA ASP A 359 -12.45 -12.45 -22.69
C ASP A 359 -11.04 -12.45 -22.08
N TYR A 360 -10.74 -13.42 -21.23
CA TYR A 360 -9.45 -13.60 -20.58
C TYR A 360 -9.03 -15.07 -20.51
N ILE A 361 -7.74 -15.32 -20.60
CA ILE A 361 -7.10 -16.62 -20.36
C ILE A 361 -6.04 -16.46 -19.26
N ASP A 362 -6.02 -17.35 -18.27
CA ASP A 362 -4.92 -17.45 -17.28
C ASP A 362 -3.92 -18.52 -17.70
N VAL A 363 -2.64 -18.15 -17.80
CA VAL A 363 -1.52 -19.04 -18.11
C VAL A 363 -0.42 -18.86 -17.06
N GLU A 364 0.14 -19.97 -16.58
CA GLU A 364 1.19 -19.97 -15.57
C GLU A 364 2.55 -19.54 -16.16
N LEU A 365 3.27 -18.66 -15.46
CA LEU A 365 4.56 -18.09 -15.87
C LEU A 365 5.57 -19.12 -16.38
N LYS A 366 5.57 -20.33 -15.78
CA LYS A 366 6.48 -21.43 -16.15
C LYS A 366 6.37 -21.88 -17.61
N VAL A 367 5.22 -21.68 -18.26
CA VAL A 367 4.94 -22.09 -19.66
C VAL A 367 4.48 -20.92 -20.52
N ALA A 368 4.51 -19.70 -19.99
CA ALA A 368 3.93 -18.53 -20.63
C ALA A 368 4.65 -18.13 -21.92
N ASP A 369 5.98 -18.24 -21.99
CA ASP A 369 6.74 -17.93 -23.21
C ASP A 369 6.32 -18.82 -24.39
N GLU A 370 6.32 -20.15 -24.20
CA GLU A 370 5.85 -21.12 -25.21
C GLU A 370 4.40 -20.85 -25.62
N PHE A 371 3.53 -20.58 -24.64
CA PHE A 371 2.12 -20.32 -24.90
C PHE A 371 1.92 -19.06 -25.75
N VAL A 372 2.53 -17.93 -25.36
CA VAL A 372 2.35 -16.64 -26.04
C VAL A 372 3.01 -16.66 -27.42
N GLU A 373 4.19 -17.26 -27.57
CA GLU A 373 4.82 -17.47 -28.89
C GLU A 373 3.88 -18.26 -29.83
N SER A 374 3.22 -19.31 -29.32
CA SER A 374 2.31 -20.14 -30.13
C SER A 374 1.08 -19.40 -30.68
N ILE A 375 0.76 -18.21 -30.15
CA ILE A 375 -0.42 -17.40 -30.51
C ILE A 375 -0.10 -15.97 -30.99
N TYR A 376 1.16 -15.59 -31.15
CA TYR A 376 1.58 -14.21 -31.45
C TYR A 376 0.77 -13.55 -32.61
N GLU A 377 0.58 -14.27 -33.73
CA GLU A 377 -0.23 -13.80 -34.88
C GLU A 377 -1.71 -14.25 -34.85
N LYS A 378 -2.14 -15.00 -33.83
CA LYS A 378 -3.45 -15.67 -33.77
C LYS A 378 -4.34 -15.18 -32.62
N LYS A 379 -3.80 -14.37 -31.71
CA LYS A 379 -4.51 -13.79 -30.57
C LYS A 379 -5.65 -12.87 -31.06
N PRO A 380 -6.92 -13.17 -30.76
CA PRO A 380 -8.03 -12.27 -31.05
C PRO A 380 -7.90 -10.97 -30.25
N GLU A 381 -8.16 -9.82 -30.87
CA GLU A 381 -8.04 -8.48 -30.24
C GLU A 381 -8.84 -8.34 -28.92
N LYS A 382 -9.96 -9.05 -28.81
CA LYS A 382 -10.81 -9.08 -27.60
C LYS A 382 -10.17 -9.81 -26.41
N ALA A 383 -9.32 -10.81 -26.67
CA ALA A 383 -8.86 -11.74 -25.64
C ALA A 383 -7.57 -11.26 -24.98
N LYS A 384 -7.58 -11.18 -23.64
CA LYS A 384 -6.42 -10.78 -22.83
C LYS A 384 -5.80 -11.98 -22.12
N ILE A 385 -4.48 -11.99 -22.08
CA ILE A 385 -3.67 -13.03 -21.45
C ILE A 385 -3.24 -12.50 -20.08
N ILE A 386 -3.74 -13.15 -19.04
CA ILE A 386 -3.25 -13.02 -17.68
C ILE A 386 -2.13 -14.05 -17.53
N VAL A 387 -0.91 -13.59 -17.29
CA VAL A 387 0.18 -14.51 -16.92
C VAL A 387 0.38 -14.48 -15.41
N SER A 388 0.33 -15.67 -14.80
CA SER A 388 0.21 -15.82 -13.35
C SER A 388 1.38 -16.55 -12.70
N TYR A 389 1.71 -16.14 -11.48
CA TYR A 389 2.68 -16.78 -10.60
C TYR A 389 2.05 -17.00 -9.22
N HIS A 390 2.14 -18.22 -8.70
CA HIS A 390 1.65 -18.58 -7.38
C HIS A 390 2.79 -19.01 -6.47
N ASN A 391 2.86 -18.41 -5.28
CA ASN A 391 3.74 -18.84 -4.19
C ASN A 391 2.86 -19.22 -2.99
N ASN A 392 2.79 -20.52 -2.73
CA ASN A 392 1.99 -21.07 -1.64
C ASN A 392 2.72 -21.02 -0.28
N GLU A 393 4.03 -20.78 -0.25
CA GLU A 393 4.88 -20.87 0.94
C GLU A 393 4.99 -19.52 1.67
N ASN A 394 5.26 -18.43 0.93
CA ASN A 394 5.48 -17.11 1.50
C ASN A 394 5.10 -15.98 0.52
N THR A 395 5.44 -14.75 0.92
CA THR A 395 5.51 -13.59 0.04
C THR A 395 6.99 -13.21 -0.10
N PRO A 396 7.59 -13.25 -1.30
CA PRO A 396 8.99 -12.88 -1.52
C PRO A 396 9.32 -11.43 -1.14
N SER A 397 10.61 -11.07 -1.22
CA SER A 397 11.08 -9.69 -1.08
C SER A 397 10.57 -8.79 -2.22
N VAL A 398 10.70 -7.47 -2.08
CA VAL A 398 10.27 -6.51 -3.11
C VAL A 398 11.10 -6.66 -4.39
N GLU A 399 12.40 -6.96 -4.25
CA GLU A 399 13.33 -7.23 -5.37
C GLU A 399 12.89 -8.48 -6.15
N GLU A 400 12.73 -9.62 -5.47
CA GLU A 400 12.24 -10.86 -6.09
C GLU A 400 10.86 -10.71 -6.73
N LEU A 401 9.95 -9.94 -6.10
CA LEU A 401 8.64 -9.62 -6.69
C LEU A 401 8.77 -8.74 -7.93
N GLY A 402 9.70 -7.79 -7.95
CA GLY A 402 10.03 -6.96 -9.12
C GLY A 402 10.54 -7.80 -10.28
N ASP A 403 11.48 -8.71 -10.02
CA ASP A 403 11.98 -9.68 -11.01
C ASP A 403 10.86 -10.57 -11.57
N ILE A 404 9.94 -11.03 -10.71
CA ILE A 404 8.78 -11.81 -11.14
C ILE A 404 7.85 -10.96 -12.03
N VAL A 405 7.58 -9.70 -11.69
CA VAL A 405 6.79 -8.79 -12.56
C VAL A 405 7.49 -8.59 -13.91
N ALA A 406 8.79 -8.31 -13.93
CA ALA A 406 9.56 -8.09 -15.14
C ALA A 406 9.57 -9.34 -16.05
N ARG A 407 9.74 -10.53 -15.45
CA ARG A 407 9.65 -11.82 -16.17
C ARG A 407 8.26 -12.09 -16.72
N ILE A 408 7.20 -11.75 -16.00
CA ILE A 408 5.81 -11.85 -16.50
C ILE A 408 5.58 -10.87 -17.67
N GLN A 409 6.13 -9.66 -17.59
CA GLN A 409 6.03 -8.67 -18.67
C GLN A 409 6.80 -9.12 -19.92
N SER A 410 7.98 -9.74 -19.78
CA SER A 410 8.78 -10.19 -20.92
C SER A 410 8.12 -11.29 -21.75
N THR A 411 7.19 -12.06 -21.17
CA THR A 411 6.41 -13.07 -21.94
C THR A 411 5.37 -12.44 -22.87
N GLY A 412 5.17 -11.12 -22.86
CA GLY A 412 4.11 -10.44 -23.62
C GLY A 412 2.72 -10.50 -22.98
N ALA A 413 2.63 -10.68 -21.66
CA ALA A 413 1.36 -10.68 -20.93
C ALA A 413 0.63 -9.32 -21.00
N ASP A 414 -0.71 -9.33 -21.14
CA ASP A 414 -1.52 -8.09 -21.03
C ASP A 414 -1.73 -7.67 -19.57
N ILE A 415 -1.72 -8.64 -18.66
CA ILE A 415 -2.05 -8.49 -17.25
C ILE A 415 -1.11 -9.40 -16.43
N VAL A 416 -0.46 -8.83 -15.43
CA VAL A 416 0.36 -9.58 -14.46
C VAL A 416 -0.54 -10.13 -13.34
N LYS A 417 -0.36 -11.38 -12.92
CA LYS A 417 -1.03 -11.94 -11.72
C LYS A 417 0.00 -12.55 -10.77
N ILE A 418 0.02 -12.07 -9.54
CA ILE A 418 0.91 -12.56 -8.47
C ILE A 418 0.04 -12.91 -7.27
N ALA A 419 0.05 -14.18 -6.88
CA ALA A 419 -0.64 -14.69 -5.70
C ALA A 419 0.38 -15.31 -4.73
N THR A 420 0.55 -14.71 -3.55
CA THR A 420 1.54 -15.13 -2.54
C THR A 420 0.85 -15.58 -1.26
N THR A 421 1.57 -16.13 -0.27
CA THR A 421 1.02 -16.47 1.06
C THR A 421 1.49 -15.50 2.13
N ALA A 422 0.58 -15.02 2.99
CA ALA A 422 0.93 -14.23 4.17
C ALA A 422 1.34 -15.14 5.34
N LEU A 423 2.61 -15.04 5.75
CA LEU A 423 3.09 -15.58 7.01
C LEU A 423 2.85 -14.58 8.15
N ASP A 424 2.98 -13.29 7.86
CA ASP A 424 2.61 -12.17 8.72
C ASP A 424 1.76 -11.15 7.92
N ILE A 425 0.91 -10.36 8.60
CA ILE A 425 0.08 -9.32 7.93
C ILE A 425 0.93 -8.22 7.26
N THR A 426 2.18 -8.02 7.68
CA THR A 426 3.12 -7.08 7.04
C THR A 426 3.60 -7.54 5.67
N ASP A 427 3.36 -8.80 5.29
CA ASP A 427 3.68 -9.30 3.95
C ASP A 427 2.88 -8.60 2.85
N VAL A 428 1.65 -8.16 3.16
CA VAL A 428 0.78 -7.49 2.18
C VAL A 428 1.34 -6.14 1.72
N ALA A 429 2.10 -5.44 2.55
CA ALA A 429 2.71 -4.16 2.18
C ALA A 429 3.64 -4.27 0.95
N ARG A 430 4.36 -5.40 0.81
CA ARG A 430 5.24 -5.65 -0.36
C ARG A 430 4.43 -5.81 -1.64
N ILE A 431 3.27 -6.46 -1.58
CA ILE A 431 2.35 -6.56 -2.72
C ILE A 431 1.72 -5.20 -3.05
N PHE A 432 1.31 -4.40 -2.06
CA PHE A 432 0.80 -3.04 -2.33
C PHE A 432 1.86 -2.14 -2.97
N GLN A 433 3.12 -2.23 -2.53
CA GLN A 433 4.23 -1.51 -3.17
C GLN A 433 4.34 -1.90 -4.65
N ILE A 434 4.33 -3.20 -4.96
CA ILE A 434 4.41 -3.68 -6.34
C ILE A 434 3.16 -3.29 -7.17
N THR A 435 1.95 -3.33 -6.60
CA THR A 435 0.73 -2.98 -7.37
C THR A 435 0.64 -1.49 -7.71
N VAL A 436 1.10 -0.61 -6.81
CA VAL A 436 1.10 0.85 -7.03
C VAL A 436 2.13 1.27 -8.08
N HIS A 437 3.30 0.64 -8.14
CA HIS A 437 4.37 0.99 -9.09
C HIS A 437 4.31 0.24 -10.44
N SER A 438 3.44 -0.77 -10.58
CA SER A 438 3.29 -1.52 -11.84
C SER A 438 2.57 -0.72 -12.92
N TYR A 439 3.27 -0.38 -14.01
CA TYR A 439 2.69 0.31 -15.17
C TYR A 439 1.71 -0.55 -15.99
N VAL A 440 1.89 -1.87 -16.00
CA VAL A 440 0.91 -2.82 -16.56
C VAL A 440 -0.20 -3.12 -15.55
N PRO A 441 -1.42 -3.48 -16.01
CA PRO A 441 -2.48 -3.97 -15.13
C PRO A 441 -1.99 -5.18 -14.31
N ILE A 442 -2.24 -5.18 -13.01
CA ILE A 442 -1.68 -6.16 -12.08
C ILE A 442 -2.71 -6.66 -11.07
N ILE A 443 -2.75 -7.98 -10.88
CA ILE A 443 -3.57 -8.69 -9.91
C ILE A 443 -2.63 -9.15 -8.79
N GLY A 444 -2.38 -8.28 -7.81
CA GLY A 444 -1.54 -8.58 -6.65
C GLY A 444 -2.38 -9.04 -5.46
N LEU A 445 -2.23 -10.30 -5.06
CA LEU A 445 -3.04 -10.92 -4.02
C LEU A 445 -2.19 -11.71 -3.01
N VAL A 446 -2.65 -11.74 -1.76
CA VAL A 446 -2.04 -12.50 -0.68
C VAL A 446 -3.07 -13.43 -0.04
N MET A 447 -2.68 -14.69 0.12
CA MET A 447 -3.50 -15.79 0.59
C MET A 447 -3.43 -15.94 2.12
N GLY A 448 -4.46 -16.55 2.68
CA GLY A 448 -4.64 -16.76 4.11
C GLY A 448 -5.35 -15.60 4.82
N GLU A 449 -5.77 -15.81 6.06
CA GLU A 449 -6.52 -14.82 6.86
C GLU A 449 -5.74 -13.49 7.05
N ARG A 450 -4.41 -13.58 7.17
CA ARG A 450 -3.50 -12.42 7.25
C ARG A 450 -3.45 -11.62 5.94
N GLY A 451 -3.64 -12.28 4.80
CA GLY A 451 -3.65 -11.68 3.47
C GLY A 451 -4.95 -10.96 3.10
N LEU A 452 -6.02 -11.10 3.91
CA LEU A 452 -7.36 -10.59 3.61
C LEU A 452 -7.38 -9.11 3.17
N ILE A 453 -6.57 -8.26 3.79
CA ILE A 453 -6.53 -6.83 3.44
C ILE A 453 -6.04 -6.57 2.01
N SER A 454 -5.25 -7.48 1.41
CA SER A 454 -4.85 -7.37 0.00
C SER A 454 -6.07 -7.45 -0.93
N ARG A 455 -7.03 -8.32 -0.59
CA ARG A 455 -8.22 -8.59 -1.41
C ARG A 455 -9.26 -7.49 -1.32
N ILE A 456 -9.18 -6.63 -0.30
CA ILE A 456 -10.06 -5.48 -0.07
C ILE A 456 -9.40 -4.19 -0.56
N LEU A 457 -8.17 -3.90 -0.11
CA LEU A 457 -7.50 -2.62 -0.35
C LEU A 457 -6.78 -2.54 -1.72
N CYS A 458 -6.79 -3.62 -2.52
CA CYS A 458 -6.35 -3.55 -3.91
C CYS A 458 -7.09 -2.47 -4.72
N ALA A 459 -8.33 -2.15 -4.38
CA ALA A 459 -9.09 -1.04 -4.97
C ALA A 459 -8.47 0.36 -4.72
N LYS A 460 -7.81 0.53 -3.57
CA LYS A 460 -7.02 1.73 -3.26
C LYS A 460 -5.62 1.68 -3.88
N PHE A 461 -4.96 0.52 -3.79
CA PHE A 461 -3.56 0.34 -4.16
C PHE A 461 -3.34 -0.14 -5.62
N GLY A 462 -4.23 0.25 -6.54
CA GLY A 462 -4.02 0.14 -7.99
C GLY A 462 -4.16 -1.26 -8.61
N GLY A 463 -4.71 -2.24 -7.88
CA GLY A 463 -4.94 -3.59 -8.37
C GLY A 463 -6.04 -3.66 -9.43
N PHE A 464 -5.83 -4.46 -10.47
CA PHE A 464 -6.76 -4.61 -11.59
C PHE A 464 -8.03 -5.39 -11.21
N LEU A 465 -7.89 -6.43 -10.39
CA LEU A 465 -8.96 -7.37 -10.07
C LEU A 465 -8.76 -8.00 -8.69
N THR A 466 -9.86 -8.30 -8.00
CA THR A 466 -9.93 -9.14 -6.81
C THR A 466 -10.90 -10.32 -7.02
N PHE A 467 -10.83 -11.33 -6.14
CA PHE A 467 -11.73 -12.48 -6.18
C PHE A 467 -12.65 -12.48 -4.96
N GLY A 468 -13.96 -12.64 -5.21
CA GLY A 468 -14.98 -12.83 -4.18
C GLY A 468 -15.81 -14.08 -4.45
N THR A 469 -16.05 -14.91 -3.43
CA THR A 469 -16.85 -16.14 -3.58
C THR A 469 -18.35 -15.84 -3.60
N LEU A 470 -19.16 -16.75 -4.16
CA LEU A 470 -20.62 -16.66 -4.08
C LEU A 470 -21.11 -16.85 -2.64
N GLU A 471 -20.60 -17.89 -1.97
CA GLU A 471 -21.03 -18.33 -0.66
C GLU A 471 -19.79 -18.59 0.24
N THR A 472 -19.99 -18.66 1.56
CA THR A 472 -18.90 -18.90 2.51
C THR A 472 -18.49 -20.36 2.49
N GLY A 473 -17.22 -20.63 2.16
CA GLY A 473 -16.66 -21.99 2.08
C GLY A 473 -16.30 -22.42 0.66
N ASP A 474 -16.95 -21.85 -0.35
CA ASP A 474 -16.67 -22.09 -1.77
C ASP A 474 -15.44 -21.28 -2.26
N VAL A 475 -14.30 -21.49 -1.60
CA VAL A 475 -13.05 -20.73 -1.84
C VAL A 475 -12.15 -21.43 -2.85
N SER A 476 -11.69 -20.69 -3.87
CA SER A 476 -10.66 -21.14 -4.82
C SER A 476 -9.24 -20.91 -4.31
N ALA A 477 -9.07 -20.04 -3.30
CA ALA A 477 -7.82 -19.77 -2.60
C ALA A 477 -8.07 -19.33 -1.14
N PRO A 478 -7.18 -19.65 -0.18
CA PRO A 478 -7.36 -19.26 1.22
C PRO A 478 -7.51 -17.75 1.43
N GLY A 479 -8.43 -17.37 2.32
CA GLY A 479 -8.67 -15.98 2.72
C GLY A 479 -9.54 -15.15 1.77
N GLN A 480 -10.20 -15.75 0.77
CA GLN A 480 -11.18 -15.04 -0.06
C GLN A 480 -12.43 -14.62 0.74
N PRO A 481 -12.85 -13.34 0.68
CA PRO A 481 -14.16 -12.91 1.17
C PRO A 481 -15.28 -13.31 0.20
N THR A 482 -16.54 -13.24 0.63
CA THR A 482 -17.66 -13.33 -0.32
C THR A 482 -17.79 -12.04 -1.14
N ILE A 483 -18.41 -12.12 -2.31
CA ILE A 483 -18.80 -10.92 -3.08
C ILE A 483 -19.78 -10.05 -2.28
N GLY A 484 -20.64 -10.67 -1.46
CA GLY A 484 -21.54 -9.97 -0.54
C GLY A 484 -20.79 -9.13 0.49
N ASP A 485 -19.71 -9.65 1.06
CA ASP A 485 -18.86 -8.93 2.00
C ASP A 485 -18.08 -7.80 1.32
N LEU A 486 -17.46 -8.06 0.15
CA LEU A 486 -16.78 -7.00 -0.60
C LEU A 486 -17.72 -5.81 -0.85
N LEU A 487 -18.89 -6.06 -1.44
CA LEU A 487 -19.83 -5.01 -1.81
C LEU A 487 -20.48 -4.31 -0.61
N ASN A 488 -20.94 -5.07 0.40
CA ASN A 488 -21.84 -4.54 1.44
C ASN A 488 -21.18 -4.42 2.83
N LEU A 489 -20.16 -5.22 3.15
CA LEU A 489 -19.43 -5.13 4.42
C LEU A 489 -18.24 -4.17 4.31
N TYR A 490 -17.51 -4.19 3.19
CA TYR A 490 -16.31 -3.36 2.97
C TYR A 490 -16.51 -2.21 1.99
N ASN A 491 -17.74 -1.99 1.50
CA ASN A 491 -18.10 -0.91 0.57
C ASN A 491 -17.18 -0.84 -0.67
N PHE A 492 -16.76 -1.98 -1.23
CA PHE A 492 -15.63 -2.06 -2.19
C PHE A 492 -15.72 -1.11 -3.39
N ARG A 493 -16.94 -0.77 -3.85
CA ARG A 493 -17.18 0.17 -4.96
C ARG A 493 -17.02 1.65 -4.61
N LEU A 494 -16.89 1.99 -3.32
CA LEU A 494 -16.61 3.35 -2.83
C LEU A 494 -15.12 3.58 -2.57
N LEU A 495 -14.29 2.54 -2.67
CA LEU A 495 -12.84 2.65 -2.42
C LEU A 495 -12.14 3.33 -3.59
N GLY A 496 -11.36 4.36 -3.28
CA GLY A 496 -10.49 5.05 -4.23
C GLY A 496 -9.07 5.22 -3.69
N PRO A 497 -8.17 5.86 -4.47
CA PRO A 497 -6.78 6.10 -4.08
C PRO A 497 -6.64 6.92 -2.79
N ASP A 498 -7.54 7.86 -2.52
CA ASP A 498 -7.47 8.76 -1.36
C ASP A 498 -8.09 8.18 -0.08
N THR A 499 -8.96 7.16 -0.19
CA THR A 499 -9.72 6.56 0.91
C THR A 499 -8.85 6.22 2.11
N LYS A 500 -9.25 6.65 3.30
CA LYS A 500 -8.49 6.41 4.53
C LYS A 500 -8.77 5.03 5.11
N VAL A 501 -7.70 4.31 5.44
CA VAL A 501 -7.76 2.95 5.97
C VAL A 501 -7.77 2.99 7.49
N PHE A 502 -8.77 2.32 8.05
CA PHE A 502 -8.95 2.04 9.46
C PHE A 502 -9.07 0.53 9.68
N GLY A 503 -8.91 0.06 10.90
CA GLY A 503 -9.17 -1.35 11.17
C GLY A 503 -9.11 -1.78 12.62
N VAL A 504 -9.59 -2.99 12.88
CA VAL A 504 -9.54 -3.62 14.21
C VAL A 504 -8.36 -4.59 14.29
N ILE A 505 -7.39 -4.24 15.13
CA ILE A 505 -6.19 -5.02 15.43
C ILE A 505 -6.48 -6.04 16.53
N GLY A 506 -6.29 -7.33 16.26
CA GLY A 506 -6.42 -8.38 17.26
C GLY A 506 -6.00 -9.77 16.77
N LYS A 507 -6.06 -10.75 17.67
CA LYS A 507 -5.80 -12.17 17.39
C LYS A 507 -6.54 -13.05 18.42
N PRO A 508 -7.55 -13.87 18.02
CA PRO A 508 -8.18 -13.96 16.69
C PRO A 508 -9.04 -12.72 16.37
N ILE A 509 -9.36 -12.51 15.08
CA ILE A 509 -10.02 -11.27 14.63
C ILE A 509 -11.29 -11.45 13.78
N GLY A 510 -11.44 -12.54 13.01
CA GLY A 510 -12.53 -12.71 12.05
C GLY A 510 -13.96 -12.71 12.62
N GLN A 511 -14.11 -12.90 13.94
CA GLN A 511 -15.39 -12.77 14.63
C GLN A 511 -15.83 -11.31 14.89
N SER A 512 -14.96 -10.32 14.69
CA SER A 512 -15.27 -8.93 15.02
C SER A 512 -16.46 -8.38 14.21
N LYS A 513 -17.21 -7.46 14.82
CA LYS A 513 -18.29 -6.71 14.16
C LYS A 513 -17.96 -5.24 13.94
N SER A 514 -16.74 -4.81 14.30
CA SER A 514 -16.29 -3.42 14.08
C SER A 514 -16.32 -3.02 12.59
N PRO A 515 -15.89 -3.83 11.61
CA PRO A 515 -15.99 -3.45 10.19
C PRO A 515 -17.43 -3.19 9.73
N MET A 516 -18.38 -4.05 10.12
CA MET A 516 -19.81 -3.86 9.83
C MET A 516 -20.35 -2.57 10.45
N LEU A 517 -19.93 -2.27 11.68
CA LEU A 517 -20.35 -1.10 12.43
C LEU A 517 -19.81 0.20 11.80
N TYR A 518 -18.51 0.25 11.47
CA TYR A 518 -17.84 1.44 10.95
C TYR A 518 -18.07 1.69 9.47
N ASN A 519 -18.04 0.67 8.61
CA ASN A 519 -18.25 0.87 7.17
C ASN A 519 -19.66 1.37 6.85
N GLU A 520 -20.66 0.93 7.60
CA GLU A 520 -22.01 1.48 7.48
C GLU A 520 -22.08 2.94 7.94
N ALA A 521 -21.38 3.30 9.03
CA ALA A 521 -21.35 4.66 9.55
C ALA A 521 -20.54 5.63 8.68
N PHE A 522 -19.43 5.18 8.08
CA PHE A 522 -18.66 5.95 7.10
C PHE A 522 -19.51 6.23 5.86
N ARG A 523 -20.16 5.18 5.31
CA ARG A 523 -21.07 5.28 4.17
C ARG A 523 -22.24 6.23 4.43
N SER A 524 -22.91 6.12 5.58
CA SER A 524 -24.06 6.99 5.90
C SER A 524 -23.67 8.43 6.20
N SER A 525 -22.44 8.68 6.65
CA SER A 525 -21.92 10.02 6.97
C SER A 525 -21.19 10.69 5.80
N GLY A 526 -21.04 9.99 4.66
CA GLY A 526 -20.27 10.50 3.51
C GLY A 526 -18.76 10.63 3.77
N PHE A 527 -18.23 9.87 4.72
CA PHE A 527 -16.81 9.91 5.08
C PHE A 527 -16.02 8.91 4.23
N ASP A 528 -14.97 9.38 3.54
CA ASP A 528 -14.11 8.57 2.68
C ASP A 528 -13.12 7.72 3.49
N GLY A 529 -13.65 6.66 4.08
CA GLY A 529 -12.89 5.69 4.87
C GLY A 529 -13.38 4.27 4.71
N VAL A 530 -12.46 3.33 4.91
CA VAL A 530 -12.72 1.89 4.95
C VAL A 530 -12.17 1.30 6.23
N TYR A 531 -12.93 0.42 6.86
CA TYR A 531 -12.60 -0.25 8.10
C TYR A 531 -12.44 -1.76 7.86
N VAL A 532 -11.27 -2.32 8.15
CA VAL A 532 -10.95 -3.73 7.87
C VAL A 532 -10.60 -4.55 9.12
N HIS A 533 -10.58 -5.87 8.98
CA HIS A 533 -10.01 -6.78 9.98
C HIS A 533 -8.48 -6.81 9.85
N LEU A 534 -7.76 -6.71 10.98
CA LEU A 534 -6.30 -6.75 11.02
C LEU A 534 -5.84 -7.88 11.97
N LEU A 535 -5.52 -9.04 11.39
CA LEU A 535 -4.96 -10.17 12.12
C LEU A 535 -3.48 -9.91 12.37
N VAL A 536 -3.15 -9.35 13.54
CA VAL A 536 -1.79 -8.93 13.89
C VAL A 536 -1.16 -9.91 14.86
N ASP A 537 0.04 -10.39 14.54
CA ASP A 537 0.88 -11.16 15.46
C ASP A 537 1.78 -10.24 16.30
N ASP A 538 2.56 -9.38 15.63
CA ASP A 538 3.46 -8.39 16.25
C ASP A 538 2.94 -6.95 16.02
N LEU A 539 2.56 -6.27 17.10
CA LEU A 539 1.98 -4.92 17.04
C LEU A 539 3.00 -3.84 16.64
N PRO A 540 4.21 -3.75 17.24
CA PRO A 540 5.24 -2.82 16.77
C PRO A 540 5.53 -2.93 15.27
N ARG A 541 5.81 -4.14 14.78
CA ARG A 541 6.14 -4.40 13.36
C ARG A 541 4.98 -4.02 12.43
N PHE A 542 3.75 -4.27 12.84
CA PHE A 542 2.55 -3.84 12.10
C PHE A 542 2.46 -2.30 11.99
N LEU A 543 2.63 -1.58 13.11
CA LEU A 543 2.48 -0.11 13.13
C LEU A 543 3.61 0.62 12.38
N ASP A 544 4.80 0.02 12.37
CA ASP A 544 5.97 0.47 11.60
C ASP A 544 5.79 0.25 10.09
N THR A 545 5.37 -0.97 9.69
CA THR A 545 5.10 -1.29 8.28
C THR A 545 3.97 -0.44 7.69
N TYR A 546 2.89 -0.25 8.46
CA TYR A 546 1.72 0.53 8.04
C TYR A 546 1.77 1.97 8.60
N SER A 547 2.94 2.59 8.43
CA SER A 547 3.27 3.95 8.89
C SER A 547 2.72 5.08 8.02
N SER A 548 2.26 4.81 6.79
CA SER A 548 1.83 5.84 5.84
C SER A 548 0.57 6.62 6.29
N PRO A 549 0.35 7.85 5.77
CA PRO A 549 -0.88 8.63 5.99
C PRO A 549 -2.17 8.02 5.42
N ASP A 550 -2.11 6.84 4.80
CA ASP A 550 -3.28 6.06 4.42
C ASP A 550 -3.92 5.40 5.63
N PHE A 551 -3.10 4.90 6.56
CA PHE A 551 -3.52 4.17 7.75
C PHE A 551 -3.76 5.15 8.89
N ALA A 552 -4.97 5.73 8.92
CA ALA A 552 -5.32 6.89 9.72
C ALA A 552 -5.69 6.57 11.18
N GLY A 553 -6.14 5.34 11.48
CA GLY A 553 -6.46 4.96 12.85
C GLY A 553 -6.85 3.50 13.01
N PHE A 554 -6.74 3.00 14.24
CA PHE A 554 -6.97 1.59 14.56
C PHE A 554 -7.74 1.44 15.87
N SER A 555 -8.58 0.41 15.97
CA SER A 555 -9.08 -0.06 17.28
C SER A 555 -8.30 -1.31 17.69
N CYS A 556 -7.89 -1.40 18.95
CA CYS A 556 -7.14 -2.54 19.47
C CYS A 556 -8.02 -3.42 20.37
N THR A 557 -8.06 -4.72 20.09
CA THR A 557 -8.71 -5.74 20.93
C THR A 557 -7.68 -6.72 21.52
N LEU A 558 -8.12 -7.84 22.07
CA LEU A 558 -7.26 -8.90 22.60
C LEU A 558 -6.25 -9.39 21.52
N PRO A 559 -4.96 -9.61 21.85
CA PRO A 559 -4.28 -9.35 23.13
C PRO A 559 -3.62 -7.96 23.23
N HIS A 560 -3.77 -7.11 22.21
CA HIS A 560 -2.86 -5.99 21.90
C HIS A 560 -3.06 -4.71 22.71
N LYS A 561 -4.15 -4.57 23.49
CA LYS A 561 -4.49 -3.33 24.22
C LYS A 561 -3.38 -2.82 25.16
N GLU A 562 -2.65 -3.71 25.82
CA GLU A 562 -1.56 -3.32 26.74
C GLU A 562 -0.25 -3.03 25.99
N ALA A 563 -0.01 -3.70 24.86
CA ALA A 563 1.14 -3.42 23.99
C ALA A 563 0.99 -2.05 23.30
N ALA A 564 -0.23 -1.69 22.87
CA ALA A 564 -0.54 -0.42 22.23
C ALA A 564 -0.13 0.81 23.05
N VAL A 565 -0.16 0.73 24.39
CA VAL A 565 0.32 1.79 25.29
C VAL A 565 1.80 2.12 25.06
N LYS A 566 2.61 1.12 24.71
CA LYS A 566 4.06 1.26 24.46
C LYS A 566 4.38 1.66 23.02
N CYS A 567 3.45 1.44 22.09
CA CYS A 567 3.62 1.73 20.67
C CYS A 567 3.09 3.11 20.26
N CYS A 568 2.32 3.78 21.12
CA CYS A 568 1.86 5.14 20.85
C CYS A 568 2.91 6.16 21.32
N ASP A 569 3.19 7.15 20.47
CA ASP A 569 4.05 8.30 20.75
C ASP A 569 3.51 9.19 21.88
N GLU A 570 2.19 9.31 21.94
CA GLU A 570 1.44 10.07 22.94
C GLU A 570 0.28 9.19 23.43
N VAL A 571 -0.02 9.23 24.74
CA VAL A 571 -1.10 8.44 25.34
C VAL A 571 -1.95 9.35 26.22
N ASP A 572 -3.25 9.32 26.01
CA ASP A 572 -4.25 10.05 26.79
C ASP A 572 -4.08 9.76 28.31
N PRO A 573 -4.23 10.76 29.20
CA PRO A 573 -4.05 10.56 30.64
C PRO A 573 -4.93 9.45 31.24
N VAL A 574 -6.15 9.26 30.73
CA VAL A 574 -7.05 8.18 31.17
C VAL A 574 -6.56 6.83 30.64
N ALA A 575 -6.21 6.74 29.35
CA ALA A 575 -5.65 5.51 28.76
C ALA A 575 -4.33 5.08 29.45
N LYS A 576 -3.49 6.05 29.81
CA LYS A 576 -2.25 5.85 30.57
C LYS A 576 -2.52 5.40 32.01
N SER A 577 -3.52 5.97 32.68
CA SER A 577 -3.95 5.53 34.02
C SER A 577 -4.59 4.14 34.02
N ILE A 578 -5.27 3.74 32.94
CA ILE A 578 -5.80 2.40 32.75
C ILE A 578 -4.66 1.40 32.44
N GLY A 579 -3.59 1.87 31.79
CA GLY A 579 -2.52 0.99 31.28
C GLY A 579 -2.98 0.14 30.10
N ALA A 580 -3.96 0.63 29.31
CA ALA A 580 -4.42 -0.04 28.09
C ALA A 580 -5.00 0.98 27.08
N VAL A 581 -4.66 0.81 25.80
CA VAL A 581 -5.17 1.59 24.68
C VAL A 581 -6.07 0.71 23.81
N ASN A 582 -7.27 1.18 23.45
CA ASN A 582 -8.17 0.49 22.53
C ASN A 582 -8.42 1.25 21.23
N CYS A 583 -7.91 2.48 21.10
CA CYS A 583 -8.10 3.38 19.96
C CYS A 583 -6.78 4.11 19.72
N ILE A 584 -6.22 3.98 18.52
CA ILE A 584 -5.00 4.65 18.07
C ILE A 584 -5.40 5.58 16.92
N ILE A 585 -4.98 6.84 16.99
CA ILE A 585 -5.16 7.82 15.91
C ILE A 585 -3.78 8.20 15.38
N ARG A 586 -3.59 8.15 14.05
CA ARG A 586 -2.42 8.73 13.39
C ARG A 586 -2.69 10.21 13.13
N ARG A 587 -1.98 11.10 13.82
CA ARG A 587 -2.16 12.55 13.69
C ARG A 587 -1.61 13.02 12.33
N GLN A 588 -2.46 13.65 11.51
CA GLN A 588 -2.09 14.03 10.14
C GLN A 588 -0.96 15.08 10.06
N SER A 589 -0.77 15.92 11.09
CA SER A 589 0.21 17.01 11.08
C SER A 589 1.67 16.56 11.23
N ASP A 590 1.91 15.40 11.86
CA ASP A 590 3.27 14.91 12.18
C ASP A 590 3.42 13.37 12.12
N GLY A 591 2.37 12.64 11.71
CA GLY A 591 2.39 11.19 11.53
C GLY A 591 2.38 10.37 12.83
N ARG A 592 2.42 11.02 14.00
CA ARG A 592 2.57 10.37 15.32
C ARG A 592 1.29 9.66 15.77
N LEU A 593 1.47 8.58 16.53
CA LEU A 593 0.41 7.71 17.04
C LEU A 593 -0.07 8.18 18.42
N PHE A 594 -1.34 8.55 18.53
CA PHE A 594 -1.97 8.95 19.79
C PHE A 594 -2.94 7.86 20.29
N GLY A 595 -2.69 7.34 21.50
CA GLY A 595 -3.45 6.27 22.12
C GLY A 595 -4.54 6.74 23.09
N TYR A 596 -5.76 6.24 22.92
CA TYR A 596 -6.94 6.50 23.75
C TYR A 596 -7.56 5.19 24.27
N ASN A 597 -8.45 5.32 25.27
CA ASN A 597 -9.28 4.21 25.77
C ASN A 597 -10.76 4.62 25.81
N THR A 598 -11.60 3.95 25.04
CA THR A 598 -13.07 4.14 25.00
C THR A 598 -13.84 2.95 25.60
N ASP A 599 -13.15 1.86 25.95
CA ASP A 599 -13.77 0.64 26.53
C ASP A 599 -14.51 0.97 27.84
N TYR A 600 -13.90 1.79 28.70
CA TYR A 600 -14.49 2.14 30.00
C TYR A 600 -15.79 2.96 29.84
N LEU A 601 -15.87 3.84 28.84
CA LEU A 601 -17.06 4.64 28.58
C LEU A 601 -18.21 3.73 28.11
N GLY A 602 -17.96 2.89 27.10
CA GLY A 602 -18.97 1.98 26.57
C GLY A 602 -19.51 1.00 27.60
N ALA A 603 -18.62 0.37 28.38
CA ALA A 603 -19.01 -0.63 29.37
C ALA A 603 -19.76 -0.03 30.57
N ILE A 604 -19.26 1.07 31.13
CA ILE A 604 -19.88 1.67 32.32
C ILE A 604 -21.25 2.27 31.99
N SER A 605 -21.39 2.95 30.85
CA SER A 605 -22.71 3.45 30.41
C SER A 605 -23.71 2.31 30.23
N ALA A 606 -23.33 1.22 29.55
CA ALA A 606 -24.19 0.06 29.35
C ALA A 606 -24.67 -0.58 30.67
N ILE A 607 -23.79 -0.63 31.68
CA ILE A 607 -24.12 -1.17 33.01
C ILE A 607 -25.00 -0.19 33.81
N GLU A 608 -24.71 1.11 33.78
CA GLU A 608 -25.55 2.14 34.42
C GLU A 608 -26.97 2.13 33.83
N ASP A 609 -27.12 1.98 32.52
CA ASP A 609 -28.43 1.90 31.85
C ASP A 609 -29.20 0.62 32.23
N GLY A 610 -28.51 -0.53 32.31
CA GLY A 610 -29.09 -1.79 32.80
C GLY A 610 -29.61 -1.72 34.24
N LEU A 611 -28.94 -0.96 35.11
CA LEU A 611 -29.41 -0.70 36.48
C LEU A 611 -30.60 0.29 36.51
N ARG A 612 -30.59 1.33 35.67
CA ARG A 612 -31.69 2.30 35.59
C ARG A 612 -32.99 1.65 35.11
N ALA A 613 -32.91 0.72 34.16
CA ALA A 613 -34.07 0.01 33.64
C ALA A 613 -34.82 -0.84 34.68
N THR A 614 -34.19 -1.20 35.80
CA THR A 614 -34.76 -2.05 36.85
C THR A 614 -35.15 -1.30 38.13
N CYS A 615 -34.80 -0.02 38.25
CA CYS A 615 -35.10 0.80 39.43
C CYS A 615 -36.34 1.68 39.21
N THR A 616 -37.44 1.42 39.93
CA THR A 616 -38.69 2.21 39.84
C THR A 616 -38.68 3.50 40.69
N THR A 617 -37.66 3.71 41.53
CA THR A 617 -37.51 4.89 42.39
C THR A 617 -36.47 5.87 41.83
N SER A 618 -36.94 7.05 41.43
CA SER A 618 -36.10 8.14 40.92
C SER A 618 -35.44 8.94 42.06
N THR A 619 -34.50 9.82 41.70
CA THR A 619 -33.94 10.92 42.52
C THR A 619 -32.80 10.64 43.52
N THR A 620 -31.72 10.01 43.05
CA THR A 620 -30.37 10.43 43.50
C THR A 620 -29.57 10.97 42.30
N ALA A 621 -28.88 12.09 42.49
CA ALA A 621 -28.13 12.78 41.43
C ALA A 621 -26.74 12.13 41.14
N GLY A 622 -26.52 10.92 41.64
CA GLY A 622 -25.25 10.18 41.55
C GLY A 622 -25.27 9.03 40.55
N SER A 623 -24.15 8.33 40.42
CA SER A 623 -24.08 7.07 39.68
C SER A 623 -24.83 5.96 40.41
N PRO A 624 -25.58 5.08 39.71
CA PRO A 624 -26.14 3.88 40.33
C PRO A 624 -25.09 2.86 40.78
N LEU A 625 -23.80 3.05 40.43
CA LEU A 625 -22.67 2.24 40.88
C LEU A 625 -22.08 2.67 42.24
N ALA A 626 -22.39 3.88 42.71
CA ALA A 626 -21.77 4.44 43.90
C ALA A 626 -22.05 3.58 45.15
N GLY A 627 -20.99 3.21 45.89
CA GLY A 627 -21.04 2.37 47.09
C GLY A 627 -21.24 0.86 46.85
N ARG A 628 -21.77 0.46 45.69
CA ARG A 628 -21.98 -0.96 45.34
C ARG A 628 -20.67 -1.71 45.22
N LEU A 629 -20.72 -3.00 45.54
CA LEU A 629 -19.66 -3.94 45.21
C LEU A 629 -19.71 -4.30 43.71
N PHE A 630 -18.57 -4.24 43.04
CA PHE A 630 -18.43 -4.46 41.60
C PHE A 630 -17.31 -5.48 41.36
N VAL A 631 -17.68 -6.69 40.98
CA VAL A 631 -16.76 -7.82 40.80
C VAL A 631 -16.43 -7.98 39.32
N ILE A 632 -15.14 -7.99 38.99
CA ILE A 632 -14.63 -8.06 37.61
C ILE A 632 -13.90 -9.39 37.43
N ILE A 633 -14.33 -10.18 36.46
CA ILE A 633 -13.61 -11.39 36.05
C ILE A 633 -12.67 -11.04 34.90
N GLY A 634 -11.37 -11.10 35.17
CA GLY A 634 -10.30 -10.84 34.21
C GLY A 634 -9.51 -9.57 34.53
N ALA A 635 -8.20 -9.62 34.27
CA ALA A 635 -7.24 -8.55 34.60
C ALA A 635 -6.44 -8.04 33.38
N GLY A 636 -6.92 -8.30 32.16
CA GLY A 636 -6.35 -7.73 30.93
C GLY A 636 -6.92 -6.35 30.61
N GLY A 637 -6.55 -5.76 29.47
CA GLY A 637 -6.91 -4.38 29.11
C GLY A 637 -8.40 -3.99 29.25
N ALA A 638 -9.35 -4.88 28.92
CA ALA A 638 -10.78 -4.62 29.14
C ALA A 638 -11.17 -4.60 30.63
N GLY A 639 -10.62 -5.53 31.43
CA GLY A 639 -10.78 -5.56 32.88
C GLY A 639 -10.17 -4.33 33.56
N LYS A 640 -8.97 -3.91 33.13
CA LYS A 640 -8.33 -2.65 33.57
C LYS A 640 -9.23 -1.43 33.30
N ALA A 641 -9.80 -1.34 32.08
CA ALA A 641 -10.69 -0.24 31.71
C ALA A 641 -11.98 -0.21 32.54
N ILE A 642 -12.63 -1.36 32.72
CA ILE A 642 -13.87 -1.46 33.50
C ILE A 642 -13.62 -1.22 35.00
N ALA A 643 -12.49 -1.68 35.55
CA ALA A 643 -12.07 -1.41 36.93
C ALA A 643 -11.90 0.10 37.19
N TYR A 644 -11.16 0.78 36.31
CA TYR A 644 -11.00 2.23 36.35
C TYR A 644 -12.35 2.94 36.28
N GLY A 645 -13.19 2.57 35.31
CA GLY A 645 -14.52 3.15 35.12
C GLY A 645 -15.44 2.98 36.33
N ALA A 646 -15.48 1.79 36.93
CA ALA A 646 -16.30 1.49 38.10
C ALA A 646 -15.82 2.26 39.35
N LYS A 647 -14.50 2.28 39.61
CA LYS A 647 -13.90 3.08 40.70
C LYS A 647 -14.18 4.57 40.53
N ARG A 648 -14.07 5.11 39.31
CA ARG A 648 -14.41 6.52 38.97
C ARG A 648 -15.88 6.88 39.22
N LYS A 649 -16.78 5.90 39.20
CA LYS A 649 -18.21 6.07 39.55
C LYS A 649 -18.52 5.81 41.03
N GLY A 650 -17.49 5.52 41.85
CA GLY A 650 -17.62 5.33 43.30
C GLY A 650 -17.94 3.91 43.74
N ALA A 651 -17.77 2.89 42.88
CA ALA A 651 -17.93 1.50 43.26
C ALA A 651 -16.74 0.98 44.09
N ARG A 652 -17.00 -0.02 44.94
CA ARG A 652 -15.96 -0.85 45.56
C ARG A 652 -15.65 -2.01 44.60
N VAL A 653 -14.42 -2.08 44.10
CA VAL A 653 -14.06 -3.00 43.01
C VAL A 653 -13.28 -4.21 43.53
N VAL A 654 -13.67 -5.40 43.08
CA VAL A 654 -12.95 -6.66 43.31
C VAL A 654 -12.50 -7.21 41.97
N ILE A 655 -11.20 -7.50 41.80
CA ILE A 655 -10.67 -8.16 40.61
C ILE A 655 -10.48 -9.65 40.89
N ALA A 656 -11.18 -10.49 40.15
CA ALA A 656 -11.01 -11.94 40.16
C ALA A 656 -10.33 -12.40 38.88
N ASN A 657 -9.26 -13.20 38.99
CA ASN A 657 -8.55 -13.68 37.80
C ASN A 657 -7.95 -15.08 38.01
N ARG A 658 -7.71 -15.80 36.90
CA ARG A 658 -7.01 -17.09 36.91
C ARG A 658 -5.58 -16.96 37.47
N THR A 659 -4.88 -15.88 37.13
CA THR A 659 -3.57 -15.54 37.67
C THR A 659 -3.74 -14.48 38.75
N TYR A 660 -3.68 -14.89 40.02
CA TYR A 660 -3.91 -14.01 41.18
C TYR A 660 -3.01 -12.76 41.18
N ALA A 661 -1.72 -12.92 40.85
CA ALA A 661 -0.78 -11.79 40.78
C ALA A 661 -1.23 -10.68 39.82
N ARG A 662 -1.91 -11.01 38.72
CA ARG A 662 -2.48 -10.04 37.77
C ARG A 662 -3.76 -9.40 38.28
N ALA A 663 -4.59 -10.11 39.04
CA ALA A 663 -5.71 -9.49 39.75
C ALA A 663 -5.21 -8.46 40.77
N LYS A 664 -4.17 -8.82 41.53
CA LYS A 664 -3.53 -7.94 42.51
C LYS A 664 -2.93 -6.69 41.87
N GLU A 665 -2.16 -6.83 40.78
CA GLU A 665 -1.62 -5.69 40.02
C GLU A 665 -2.71 -4.65 39.67
N VAL A 666 -3.87 -5.10 39.17
CA VAL A 666 -4.97 -4.19 38.81
C VAL A 666 -5.67 -3.63 40.04
N ALA A 667 -5.91 -4.46 41.07
CA ALA A 667 -6.55 -4.04 42.31
C ALA A 667 -5.72 -2.99 43.08
N ASP A 668 -4.40 -3.15 43.15
CA ASP A 668 -3.49 -2.21 43.79
C ASP A 668 -3.51 -0.84 43.08
N ILE A 669 -3.60 -0.80 41.73
CA ILE A 669 -3.69 0.44 40.93
C ILE A 669 -4.99 1.22 41.17
N ILE A 670 -6.10 0.52 41.35
CA ILE A 670 -7.44 1.11 41.50
C ILE A 670 -7.92 1.18 42.95
N GLU A 671 -7.06 0.86 43.92
CA GLU A 671 -7.39 0.75 45.35
C GLU A 671 -8.67 -0.10 45.57
N GLY A 672 -8.62 -1.34 45.11
CA GLY A 672 -9.66 -2.35 45.27
C GLY A 672 -9.09 -3.66 45.83
N ASP A 673 -9.92 -4.70 45.87
CA ASP A 673 -9.53 -6.02 46.38
C ASP A 673 -9.19 -6.99 45.24
N ALA A 674 -8.37 -8.01 45.53
CA ALA A 674 -8.00 -9.07 44.59
C ALA A 674 -8.36 -10.46 45.11
N MET A 675 -8.90 -11.29 44.21
CA MET A 675 -9.40 -12.64 44.51
C MET A 675 -8.92 -13.64 43.45
N SER A 676 -8.78 -14.93 43.80
CA SER A 676 -8.58 -15.96 42.77
C SER A 676 -9.91 -16.31 42.11
N LEU A 677 -9.88 -16.75 40.85
CA LEU A 677 -11.09 -17.23 40.17
C LEU A 677 -11.73 -18.45 40.87
N ALA A 678 -10.94 -19.24 41.62
CA ALA A 678 -11.45 -20.38 42.38
C ALA A 678 -12.26 -19.95 43.61
N ASP A 679 -11.80 -18.92 44.34
CA ASP A 679 -12.50 -18.39 45.51
C ASP A 679 -13.84 -17.75 45.10
N LEU A 680 -13.89 -17.10 43.92
CA LEU A 680 -15.08 -16.45 43.39
C LEU A 680 -16.28 -17.41 43.24
N VAL A 681 -16.04 -18.69 42.96
CA VAL A 681 -17.10 -19.72 42.87
C VAL A 681 -17.88 -19.83 44.19
N ASN A 682 -17.17 -19.74 45.32
CA ASN A 682 -17.70 -19.84 46.66
C ASN A 682 -18.04 -18.48 47.28
N PHE A 683 -17.70 -17.38 46.62
CA PHE A 683 -18.02 -16.03 47.08
C PHE A 683 -19.53 -15.80 47.12
N ARG A 684 -20.01 -15.20 48.22
CA ARG A 684 -21.41 -14.87 48.47
C ARG A 684 -21.48 -13.37 48.78
N PRO A 685 -21.55 -12.52 47.75
CA PRO A 685 -21.50 -11.08 47.93
C PRO A 685 -22.77 -10.54 48.60
N GLU A 686 -22.70 -9.28 49.02
CA GLU A 686 -23.83 -8.48 49.50
C GLU A 686 -24.89 -8.22 48.40
N GLU A 687 -26.11 -7.93 48.82
CA GLU A 687 -27.21 -7.58 47.91
C GLU A 687 -26.87 -6.33 47.06
N GLY A 688 -27.32 -6.31 45.80
CA GLY A 688 -27.03 -5.19 44.89
C GLY A 688 -25.66 -5.23 44.21
N THR A 689 -24.84 -6.27 44.47
CA THR A 689 -23.54 -6.49 43.80
C THR A 689 -23.71 -6.69 42.29
N ILE A 690 -22.69 -6.26 41.55
CA ILE A 690 -22.60 -6.36 40.08
C ILE A 690 -21.44 -7.29 39.71
N LEU A 691 -21.61 -8.11 38.67
CA LEU A 691 -20.56 -8.91 38.06
C LEU A 691 -20.28 -8.44 36.63
N ALA A 692 -19.01 -8.37 36.24
CA ALA A 692 -18.57 -8.07 34.88
C ALA A 692 -17.56 -9.11 34.40
N ASN A 693 -17.91 -9.93 33.41
CA ASN A 693 -16.93 -10.76 32.70
C ASN A 693 -16.19 -9.91 31.66
N THR A 694 -14.85 -9.93 31.72
CA THR A 694 -13.96 -9.28 30.75
C THR A 694 -12.91 -10.25 30.19
N THR A 695 -13.13 -11.56 30.37
CA THR A 695 -12.32 -12.63 29.79
C THR A 695 -12.86 -13.06 28.42
N SER A 696 -12.16 -13.95 27.74
CA SER A 696 -12.63 -14.62 26.52
C SER A 696 -13.42 -15.93 26.79
N ILE A 697 -13.70 -16.27 28.05
CA ILE A 697 -14.39 -17.52 28.42
C ILE A 697 -15.86 -17.42 27.99
N GLY A 698 -16.29 -18.31 27.09
CA GLY A 698 -17.63 -18.28 26.48
C GLY A 698 -17.69 -17.60 25.10
N MET A 699 -16.58 -17.06 24.60
CA MET A 699 -16.46 -16.50 23.24
C MET A 699 -16.37 -17.63 22.21
N LEU A 700 -16.86 -17.40 20.99
CA LEU A 700 -16.66 -18.34 19.87
C LEU A 700 -15.17 -18.74 19.71
N PRO A 701 -14.86 -20.04 19.49
CA PRO A 701 -15.79 -21.17 19.32
C PRO A 701 -16.31 -21.79 20.63
N ASN A 702 -15.76 -21.41 21.79
CA ASN A 702 -15.97 -22.05 23.10
C ASN A 702 -17.27 -21.62 23.80
N ILE A 703 -18.40 -21.61 23.08
CA ILE A 703 -19.71 -21.05 23.52
C ILE A 703 -20.37 -21.77 24.72
N ASN A 704 -19.82 -22.91 25.12
CA ASN A 704 -20.29 -23.75 26.23
C ASN A 704 -19.47 -23.55 27.52
N GLU A 705 -18.40 -22.76 27.48
CA GLU A 705 -17.67 -22.35 28.68
C GLU A 705 -18.38 -21.20 29.40
N THR A 706 -18.18 -21.11 30.72
CA THR A 706 -18.64 -20.00 31.57
C THR A 706 -17.59 -19.77 32.67
N PRO A 707 -17.30 -18.51 33.06
CA PRO A 707 -16.33 -18.24 34.12
C PRO A 707 -16.87 -18.55 35.53
N LEU A 708 -18.18 -18.73 35.69
CA LEU A 708 -18.83 -19.11 36.96
C LEU A 708 -19.98 -20.10 36.73
N PRO A 709 -20.23 -21.02 37.68
CA PRO A 709 -21.38 -21.93 37.61
C PRO A 709 -22.68 -21.20 37.96
N LYS A 710 -23.78 -21.61 37.29
CA LYS A 710 -25.14 -21.10 37.49
C LYS A 710 -25.55 -20.84 38.95
N ASP A 711 -25.26 -21.76 39.86
CA ASP A 711 -25.65 -21.64 41.28
C ASP A 711 -25.06 -20.42 42.00
N SER A 712 -23.95 -19.86 41.50
CA SER A 712 -23.31 -18.65 42.02
C SER A 712 -23.89 -17.37 41.43
N LEU A 713 -24.64 -17.43 40.32
CA LEU A 713 -25.10 -16.25 39.59
C LEU A 713 -26.25 -15.51 40.32
N LYS A 714 -27.10 -16.26 41.04
CA LYS A 714 -28.25 -15.74 41.81
C LYS A 714 -27.90 -14.75 42.95
N TYR A 715 -26.62 -14.60 43.28
CA TYR A 715 -26.16 -13.65 44.31
C TYR A 715 -25.81 -12.26 43.73
N TYR A 716 -25.92 -12.08 42.42
CA TYR A 716 -25.66 -10.82 41.73
C TYR A 716 -26.96 -10.17 41.28
N SER A 717 -27.03 -8.84 41.34
CA SER A 717 -28.18 -8.04 40.88
C SER A 717 -28.15 -7.77 39.38
N LEU A 718 -26.94 -7.65 38.82
CA LEU A 718 -26.68 -7.48 37.40
C LEU A 718 -25.41 -8.24 37.00
N ILE A 719 -25.47 -8.93 35.86
CA ILE A 719 -24.34 -9.61 35.23
C ILE A 719 -24.11 -9.01 33.84
N PHE A 720 -22.92 -8.45 33.64
CA PHE A 720 -22.41 -7.97 32.36
C PHE A 720 -21.40 -8.95 31.78
N ASP A 721 -21.38 -9.10 30.46
CA ASP A 721 -20.37 -9.85 29.73
C ASP A 721 -19.84 -9.01 28.57
N ALA A 722 -18.52 -8.75 28.53
CA ALA A 722 -17.88 -8.00 27.44
C ALA A 722 -17.88 -8.76 26.10
N ILE A 723 -18.14 -10.07 26.12
CA ILE A 723 -18.26 -10.90 24.93
C ILE A 723 -19.56 -10.56 24.20
N TYR A 724 -19.45 -10.25 22.91
CA TYR A 724 -20.59 -10.02 22.01
C TYR A 724 -20.73 -11.08 20.90
N THR A 725 -19.81 -12.05 20.84
CA THR A 725 -19.82 -13.18 19.90
C THR A 725 -19.64 -14.51 20.63
N PRO A 726 -20.72 -15.21 21.00
CA PRO A 726 -22.13 -14.89 20.73
C PRO A 726 -22.67 -13.77 21.65
N LYS A 727 -23.76 -13.10 21.25
CA LYS A 727 -24.44 -12.08 22.06
C LYS A 727 -24.96 -12.64 23.40
N MET A 728 -25.53 -13.84 23.36
CA MET A 728 -25.98 -14.57 24.54
C MET A 728 -24.99 -15.69 24.86
N THR A 729 -23.92 -15.33 25.60
CA THR A 729 -22.98 -16.31 26.16
C THR A 729 -23.67 -17.24 27.15
N ARG A 730 -23.02 -18.36 27.49
CA ARG A 730 -23.52 -19.27 28.52
C ARG A 730 -23.75 -18.55 29.85
N LEU A 731 -22.84 -17.66 30.25
CA LEU A 731 -22.94 -16.83 31.45
C LEU A 731 -24.24 -16.01 31.46
N LEU A 732 -24.54 -15.30 30.36
CA LEU A 732 -25.75 -14.47 30.28
C LEU A 732 -27.04 -15.30 30.21
N ARG A 733 -27.03 -16.46 29.54
CA ARG A 733 -28.19 -17.38 29.54
C ARG A 733 -28.48 -17.92 30.94
N GLU A 734 -27.46 -18.46 31.61
CA GLU A 734 -27.60 -18.99 32.98
C GLU A 734 -27.99 -17.89 33.99
N ALA A 735 -27.49 -16.67 33.82
CA ALA A 735 -27.89 -15.49 34.62
C ALA A 735 -29.37 -15.13 34.45
N GLN A 736 -29.85 -15.09 33.20
CA GLN A 736 -31.25 -14.81 32.88
C GLN A 736 -32.19 -15.88 33.44
N GLU A 737 -31.79 -17.16 33.36
CA GLU A 737 -32.51 -18.28 33.99
C GLU A 737 -32.57 -18.20 35.52
N CYS A 738 -31.63 -17.49 36.15
CA CYS A 738 -31.65 -17.17 37.58
C CYS A 738 -32.43 -15.88 37.92
N GLY A 739 -33.06 -15.22 36.95
CA GLY A 739 -33.80 -13.97 37.16
C GLY A 739 -32.90 -12.73 37.35
N VAL A 740 -31.62 -12.82 37.02
CA VAL A 740 -30.64 -11.73 37.17
C VAL A 740 -30.72 -10.78 35.98
N THR A 741 -30.54 -9.47 36.21
CA THR A 741 -30.44 -8.48 35.13
C THR A 741 -29.22 -8.74 34.28
N ILE A 742 -29.37 -8.79 32.96
CA ILE A 742 -28.24 -9.02 32.03
C ILE A 742 -27.92 -7.79 31.19
N VAL A 743 -26.64 -7.59 30.90
CA VAL A 743 -26.15 -6.60 29.92
C VAL A 743 -25.15 -7.29 28.99
N THR A 744 -25.37 -7.19 27.67
CA THR A 744 -24.54 -7.91 26.68
C THR A 744 -23.36 -7.07 26.20
N GLY A 745 -22.35 -7.73 25.63
CA GLY A 745 -21.20 -7.03 25.06
C GLY A 745 -21.54 -6.12 23.88
N VAL A 746 -22.71 -6.30 23.26
CA VAL A 746 -23.19 -5.47 22.13
C VAL A 746 -23.38 -4.01 22.57
N GLN A 747 -23.94 -3.75 23.76
CA GLN A 747 -24.07 -2.39 24.28
C GLN A 747 -22.70 -1.74 24.52
N MET A 748 -21.73 -2.48 25.05
CA MET A 748 -20.35 -2.00 25.21
C MET A 748 -19.72 -1.68 23.84
N LEU A 749 -19.84 -2.59 22.86
CA LEU A 749 -19.28 -2.44 21.52
C LEU A 749 -19.81 -1.19 20.80
N ILE A 750 -21.12 -0.90 20.94
CA ILE A 750 -21.74 0.29 20.39
C ILE A 750 -21.27 1.54 21.14
N GLY A 751 -21.33 1.54 22.47
CA GLY A 751 -20.97 2.71 23.29
C GLY A 751 -19.50 3.13 23.13
N GLN A 752 -18.58 2.17 23.02
CA GLN A 752 -17.15 2.47 22.78
C GLN A 752 -16.88 2.96 21.34
N ALA A 753 -17.75 2.62 20.38
CA ALA A 753 -17.59 2.97 18.97
C ALA A 753 -17.97 4.43 18.68
N TYR A 754 -18.86 5.02 19.48
CA TYR A 754 -19.24 6.44 19.35
C TYR A 754 -18.02 7.36 19.45
N GLU A 755 -17.27 7.24 20.55
CA GLU A 755 -16.06 8.02 20.81
C GLU A 755 -14.93 7.72 19.82
N GLN A 756 -14.82 6.49 19.35
CA GLN A 756 -13.83 6.11 18.33
C GLN A 756 -14.17 6.72 16.97
N PHE A 757 -15.44 6.69 16.55
CA PHE A 757 -15.88 7.32 15.31
C PHE A 757 -15.61 8.83 15.32
N GLU A 758 -15.94 9.51 16.42
CA GLU A 758 -15.68 10.95 16.58
C GLU A 758 -14.19 11.27 16.49
N ARG A 759 -13.31 10.40 17.02
CA ARG A 759 -11.85 10.56 16.92
C ARG A 759 -11.26 10.18 15.56
N PHE A 760 -11.84 9.19 14.87
CA PHE A 760 -11.41 8.78 13.53
C PHE A 760 -11.80 9.79 12.45
N THR A 761 -12.94 10.46 12.60
CA THR A 761 -13.56 11.27 11.54
C THR A 761 -13.59 12.77 11.82
N GLY A 762 -13.57 13.18 13.10
CA GLY A 762 -13.91 14.55 13.51
C GLY A 762 -15.40 14.89 13.41
N LEU A 763 -16.26 13.94 13.04
CA LEU A 763 -17.71 14.10 12.89
C LEU A 763 -18.46 13.51 14.10
N PRO A 764 -19.60 14.08 14.51
CA PRO A 764 -20.43 13.53 15.59
C PRO A 764 -20.85 12.08 15.33
N ALA A 765 -20.87 11.23 16.36
CA ALA A 765 -21.21 9.81 16.21
C ALA A 765 -22.67 9.62 15.71
N PRO A 766 -22.91 8.86 14.63
CA PRO A 766 -24.25 8.54 14.14
C PRO A 766 -24.91 7.45 15.00
N LYS A 767 -25.26 7.79 16.25
CA LYS A 767 -25.74 6.84 17.29
C LYS A 767 -26.93 5.99 16.84
N GLU A 768 -27.91 6.59 16.17
CA GLU A 768 -29.07 5.86 15.64
C GLU A 768 -28.68 4.84 14.57
N GLN A 769 -27.74 5.19 13.67
CA GLN A 769 -27.27 4.26 12.64
C GLN A 769 -26.51 3.09 13.28
N PHE A 770 -25.64 3.34 14.26
CA PHE A 770 -24.95 2.27 14.98
C PHE A 770 -25.91 1.31 15.70
N LEU A 771 -26.96 1.84 16.34
CA LEU A 771 -28.03 1.01 16.95
C LEU A 771 -28.79 0.20 15.90
N LYS A 772 -29.10 0.80 14.75
CA LYS A 772 -29.78 0.14 13.61
C LYS A 772 -28.92 -0.96 12.98
N THR A 773 -27.63 -0.72 12.76
CA THR A 773 -26.68 -1.71 12.22
C THR A 773 -26.57 -2.95 13.13
N MET A 774 -26.68 -2.75 14.44
CA MET A 774 -26.60 -3.82 15.44
C MET A 774 -27.96 -4.37 15.90
N SER A 775 -29.09 -3.88 15.40
CA SER A 775 -30.42 -4.30 15.88
C SER A 775 -30.72 -5.78 15.64
N ASN A 776 -30.10 -6.34 14.60
CA ASN A 776 -30.29 -7.72 14.16
C ASN A 776 -29.22 -8.69 14.72
N TYR A 777 -28.33 -8.20 15.59
CA TYR A 777 -27.31 -8.99 16.29
C TYR A 777 -27.70 -9.26 17.74
#